data_AF-A0A6I9UAT1-F1
#
_entry.id   AF-A0A6I9UAT1-F1
#
_cell.length_a   1.000
_cell.length_b   1.000
_cell.length_c   1.000
_cell.angle_alpha   90.00
_cell.angle_beta   90.00
_cell.angle_gamma   90.00
#
_symmetry.space_group_name_H-M   'P 1'
#
loop_
_entity.id
_entity.type
_entity.pdbx_description
1 polymer ?
#
loop_
_entity_poly.entity_id
_entity_poly.type
_entity_poly.pdbx_seq_one_letter_code
_entity_poly.pdbx_strand_id
1 'polypeptide(L)'
;MEKTRLPLHHCHVMKTDLIINRLYMFFLGTALLSLFYYRTTTLSHIIKTGESPLVPHLLVFISELLFTFIWVLQQAYRWRPVTRTVYPDRLPGDDRFPPIDVFICTADPSKEPSLGVMNTVISAMALDYPPDKLAVYLSDDGGSNVTLHAVREAWKFSKWWLPFCRKYELKTRCPGAYFSAESRDDRFISCSQFLAEEKEIEKKYNEFKESLEKNSVNASSSASRDHAPIIEVMNDAVDSSQQEMPILAYVAREKRPSRPHHFKAGALNALIRVSAVISNAPCILVLDCDHFCNDPTSARQAMCYYLDPEISPKLAFVQFPQKFHNISGHDLYDGRLNFYWRRWLGFDGLGGPSISGCNLYLKREALYGTKNIKNDIDLNHLKKSFGSSNELIRSISKNYEPHLSKDRKLTDAQAKEVERLASCNYDGQSEWGKEVGFIYFSVVEDVITSEFLQSQGWISVFVDPPRPCFLGACPTNLSDTLVQHGRWALGLMQISLSKYCAFLYGRGRMSTLQTMCYAAGSFDPIYVVPFYVLAIVGIPLYPKVSDPFFIVFAFVFLASQLKHVQEVMSYGDSLMSYLYELRMWMMRSASSFLYGSLGAILDKIGLHEAHFTLTNKAGDDEQAKLYQEGIYDFQASPVLIAPICSLYILNVISFVVGMGRIFRTQSGSEMLVQAFIPLFGVIVNYQVFEGMVLRKDRGRISTSVSLLSAVIAISVLCFGSLVLIY
;
A
#
# COMPACT_ATOMS: atom_id res chain seq x y z
N MET A 1 -25.53 -8.49 38.89
CA MET A 1 -24.34 -7.61 38.97
C MET A 1 -23.52 -7.79 37.71
N GLU A 2 -23.74 -6.96 36.70
CA GLU A 2 -22.76 -6.83 35.60
C GLU A 2 -21.47 -6.29 36.20
N LYS A 3 -20.43 -7.10 36.30
CA LYS A 3 -19.07 -6.58 36.49
C LYS A 3 -18.84 -5.61 35.34
N THR A 4 -18.67 -4.33 35.63
CA THR A 4 -18.20 -3.32 34.67
C THR A 4 -16.96 -3.87 33.97
N ARG A 5 -17.12 -4.35 32.74
CA ARG A 5 -16.01 -4.90 31.94
C ARG A 5 -15.07 -3.73 31.65
N LEU A 6 -13.79 -3.91 31.96
CA LEU A 6 -12.78 -2.93 31.58
C LEU A 6 -12.76 -2.79 30.05
N PRO A 7 -12.51 -1.59 29.51
CA PRO A 7 -12.48 -1.37 28.07
C PRO A 7 -11.33 -2.17 27.43
N LEU A 8 -11.59 -2.77 26.27
CA LEU A 8 -10.61 -3.54 25.48
C LEU A 8 -9.69 -2.64 24.65
N HIS A 9 -10.11 -1.41 24.37
CA HIS A 9 -9.32 -0.42 23.65
C HIS A 9 -9.70 1.01 24.07
N HIS A 10 -8.84 1.97 23.74
CA HIS A 10 -9.13 3.41 23.85
C HIS A 10 -8.76 4.14 22.56
N CYS A 11 -9.54 5.17 22.22
CA CYS A 11 -9.30 6.07 21.10
C CYS A 11 -8.94 7.45 21.65
N HIS A 12 -7.74 7.93 21.35
CA HIS A 12 -7.19 9.18 21.86
C HIS A 12 -7.19 10.23 20.75
N VAL A 13 -7.89 11.34 20.96
CA VAL A 13 -7.83 12.47 20.02
C VAL A 13 -6.53 13.25 20.23
N MET A 14 -5.78 13.48 19.15
CA MET A 14 -4.55 14.26 19.15
C MET A 14 -4.90 15.76 19.20
N LYS A 15 -5.18 16.28 20.41
CA LYS A 15 -5.72 17.63 20.61
C LYS A 15 -4.81 18.74 20.06
N THR A 16 -3.50 18.62 20.27
CA THR A 16 -2.51 19.61 19.80
C THR A 16 -2.50 19.69 18.28
N ASP A 17 -2.38 18.55 17.60
CA ASP A 17 -2.41 18.49 16.14
C ASP A 17 -3.74 18.97 15.57
N LEU A 18 -4.86 18.62 16.21
CA LEU A 18 -6.18 19.10 15.82
C LEU A 18 -6.27 20.63 15.84
N ILE A 19 -5.71 21.29 16.87
CA ILE A 19 -5.71 22.76 16.96
C ILE A 19 -4.81 23.37 15.88
N ILE A 20 -3.58 22.86 15.73
CA ILE A 20 -2.62 23.32 14.73
C ILE A 20 -3.20 23.18 13.32
N ASN A 21 -3.81 22.03 13.03
CA ASN A 21 -4.46 21.72 11.76
C ASN A 21 -5.56 22.74 11.44
N ARG A 22 -6.41 23.08 12.41
CA ARG A 22 -7.52 24.03 12.20
C ARG A 22 -7.04 25.45 11.97
N LEU A 23 -6.02 25.90 12.70
CA LEU A 23 -5.40 27.19 12.46
C LEU A 23 -4.76 27.24 11.07
N TYR A 24 -4.01 26.20 10.70
CA TYR A 24 -3.42 26.08 9.36
C TYR A 24 -4.48 26.15 8.25
N MET A 25 -5.57 25.38 8.38
CA MET A 25 -6.70 25.43 7.44
C MET A 25 -7.27 26.84 7.29
N PHE A 26 -7.48 27.54 8.40
CA PHE A 26 -8.05 28.89 8.40
C PHE A 26 -7.11 29.92 7.74
N PHE A 27 -5.86 29.99 8.19
CA PHE A 27 -4.92 30.98 7.69
C PHE A 27 -4.52 30.72 6.24
N LEU A 28 -4.20 29.48 5.89
CA LEU A 28 -3.84 29.14 4.53
C LEU A 28 -5.04 29.26 3.59
N GLY A 29 -6.24 28.85 4.02
CA GLY A 29 -7.46 29.05 3.25
C GLY A 29 -7.72 30.53 2.93
N THR A 30 -7.52 31.42 3.91
CA THR A 30 -7.64 32.88 3.71
C THR A 30 -6.59 33.42 2.74
N ALA A 31 -5.35 32.94 2.82
CA ALA A 31 -4.30 33.31 1.89
C ALA A 31 -4.58 32.81 0.46
N LEU A 32 -5.11 31.60 0.29
CA LEU A 32 -5.52 31.07 -1.01
C LEU A 32 -6.66 31.89 -1.65
N LEU A 33 -7.63 32.36 -0.86
CA LEU A 33 -8.66 33.28 -1.35
C LEU A 33 -8.06 34.60 -1.84
N SER A 34 -7.08 35.13 -1.12
CA SER A 34 -6.36 36.36 -1.51
C SER A 34 -5.53 36.15 -2.79
N LEU A 35 -4.90 34.97 -2.93
CA LEU A 35 -4.18 34.56 -4.13
C LEU A 35 -5.12 34.48 -5.33
N PHE A 36 -6.32 33.91 -5.17
CA PHE A 36 -7.31 33.85 -6.25
C PHE A 36 -7.87 35.22 -6.63
N TYR A 37 -8.05 36.12 -5.66
CA TYR A 37 -8.39 37.50 -5.95
C TYR A 37 -7.31 38.18 -6.82
N TYR A 38 -6.03 38.00 -6.46
CA TYR A 38 -4.92 38.49 -7.27
C TYR A 38 -4.95 37.90 -8.70
N ARG A 39 -5.07 36.58 -8.83
CA ARG A 39 -5.08 35.93 -10.15
C ARG A 39 -6.23 36.36 -11.03
N THR A 40 -7.44 36.44 -10.47
CA THR A 40 -8.64 36.83 -11.23
C THR A 40 -8.58 38.29 -11.66
N THR A 41 -8.06 39.20 -10.83
CA THR A 41 -7.84 40.60 -11.20
C THR A 41 -6.76 40.76 -12.26
N THR A 42 -5.62 40.05 -12.14
CA THR A 42 -4.57 40.01 -13.16
C THR A 42 -5.10 39.50 -14.50
N LEU A 43 -5.82 38.37 -14.50
CA LEU A 43 -6.42 37.82 -15.73
C LEU A 43 -7.42 38.78 -16.35
N SER A 44 -8.29 39.42 -15.56
CA SER A 44 -9.24 40.40 -16.07
C SER A 44 -8.54 41.60 -16.71
N HIS A 45 -7.45 42.07 -16.11
CA HIS A 45 -6.64 43.14 -16.67
C HIS A 45 -6.01 42.73 -18.00
N ILE A 46 -5.36 41.55 -18.06
CA ILE A 46 -4.74 41.01 -19.27
C ILE A 46 -5.76 40.86 -20.41
N ILE A 47 -6.95 40.35 -20.12
CA ILE A 47 -8.02 40.19 -21.12
C ILE A 47 -8.46 41.54 -21.69
N LYS A 48 -8.44 42.61 -20.87
CA LYS A 48 -8.86 43.95 -21.30
C LYS A 48 -7.76 44.70 -22.07
N THR A 49 -6.51 44.58 -21.65
CA THR A 49 -5.41 45.39 -22.18
C THR A 49 -4.59 44.67 -23.25
N GLY A 50 -4.52 43.34 -23.21
CA GLY A 50 -3.66 42.55 -24.09
C GLY A 50 -2.16 42.72 -23.82
N GLU A 51 -1.78 43.32 -22.67
CA GLU A 51 -0.39 43.67 -22.36
C GLU A 51 0.52 42.48 -22.00
N SER A 52 -0.04 41.29 -21.77
CA SER A 52 0.71 40.08 -21.41
C SER A 52 0.08 38.81 -22.00
N PRO A 53 0.87 37.76 -22.25
CA PRO A 53 0.37 36.53 -22.85
C PRO A 53 -0.61 35.81 -21.92
N LEU A 54 -1.85 35.61 -22.39
CA LEU A 54 -2.94 35.07 -21.57
C LEU A 54 -2.73 33.59 -21.18
N VAL A 55 -2.25 32.78 -22.11
CA VAL A 55 -2.13 31.31 -21.95
C VAL A 55 -1.30 30.91 -20.71
N PRO A 56 -0.06 31.40 -20.51
CA PRO A 56 0.71 31.08 -19.31
C PRO A 56 0.04 31.47 -17.99
N HIS A 57 -0.64 32.63 -17.94
CA HIS A 57 -1.39 33.04 -16.76
C HIS A 57 -2.58 32.10 -16.49
N LEU A 58 -3.28 31.64 -17.53
CA LEU A 58 -4.34 30.64 -17.41
C LEU A 58 -3.81 29.29 -16.93
N LEU A 59 -2.69 28.81 -17.47
CA LEU A 59 -2.09 27.53 -17.07
C LEU A 59 -1.69 27.53 -15.60
N VAL A 60 -1.06 28.62 -15.12
CA VAL A 60 -0.72 28.74 -13.69
C VAL A 60 -1.97 28.87 -12.82
N PHE A 61 -2.97 29.62 -13.26
CA PHE A 61 -4.22 29.72 -12.50
C PHE A 61 -4.95 28.37 -12.39
N ILE A 62 -5.02 27.60 -13.47
CA ILE A 62 -5.55 26.21 -13.46
C ILE A 62 -4.72 25.34 -12.51
N SER A 63 -3.39 25.49 -12.52
CA SER A 63 -2.50 24.73 -11.66
C SER A 63 -2.73 25.03 -10.17
N GLU A 64 -2.90 26.31 -9.83
CA GLU A 64 -3.23 26.74 -8.46
C GLU A 64 -4.63 26.28 -8.03
N LEU A 65 -5.60 26.25 -8.95
CA LEU A 65 -6.92 25.66 -8.70
C LEU A 65 -6.83 24.16 -8.42
N LEU A 66 -6.04 23.40 -9.18
CA LEU A 66 -5.83 21.97 -8.97
C LEU A 66 -5.08 21.69 -7.67
N PHE A 67 -4.02 22.45 -7.38
CA PHE A 67 -3.31 22.36 -6.09
C PHE A 67 -4.26 22.64 -4.92
N THR A 68 -5.07 23.69 -5.03
CA THR A 68 -6.02 24.06 -3.99
C THR A 68 -7.13 23.03 -3.85
N PHE A 69 -7.63 22.48 -4.95
CA PHE A 69 -8.62 21.40 -4.94
C PHE A 69 -8.08 20.20 -4.14
N ILE A 70 -6.90 19.69 -4.49
CA ILE A 70 -6.32 18.56 -3.76
C ILE A 70 -6.03 18.93 -2.30
N TRP A 71 -5.53 20.15 -2.05
CA TRP A 71 -5.32 20.66 -0.70
C TRP A 71 -6.61 20.66 0.13
N VAL A 72 -7.73 21.14 -0.41
CA VAL A 72 -9.05 21.13 0.26
C VAL A 72 -9.44 19.71 0.64
N LEU A 73 -9.30 18.75 -0.27
CA LEU A 73 -9.63 17.34 0.00
C LEU A 73 -8.76 16.77 1.12
N GLN A 74 -7.47 17.06 1.11
CA GLN A 74 -6.53 16.59 2.13
C GLN A 74 -6.80 17.17 3.52
N GLN A 75 -7.59 18.24 3.65
CA GLN A 75 -7.96 18.77 4.96
C GLN A 75 -8.83 17.81 5.77
N ALA A 76 -9.53 16.88 5.11
CA ALA A 76 -10.29 15.84 5.80
C ALA A 76 -9.37 14.97 6.70
N TYR A 77 -8.19 14.58 6.21
CA TYR A 77 -7.17 13.87 7.01
C TYR A 77 -6.65 14.66 8.22
N ARG A 78 -6.89 15.97 8.27
CA ARG A 78 -6.41 16.85 9.34
C ARG A 78 -7.52 17.20 10.34
N TRP A 79 -8.76 16.83 10.04
CA TRP A 79 -9.93 17.29 10.79
C TRP A 79 -10.01 16.72 12.21
N ARG A 80 -9.72 15.42 12.36
CA ARG A 80 -9.81 14.69 13.63
C ARG A 80 -8.76 13.57 13.71
N PRO A 81 -7.46 13.89 13.84
CA PRO A 81 -6.42 12.89 14.06
C PRO A 81 -6.64 12.16 15.39
N VAL A 82 -6.58 10.82 15.36
CA VAL A 82 -6.69 9.93 16.52
C VAL A 82 -5.59 8.88 16.53
N THR A 83 -5.20 8.45 17.72
CA THR A 83 -4.40 7.24 17.95
C THR A 83 -5.22 6.26 18.78
N ARG A 84 -4.83 4.98 18.75
CA ARG A 84 -5.53 3.93 19.49
C ARG A 84 -4.59 3.09 20.32
N THR A 85 -5.09 2.66 21.48
CA THR A 85 -4.41 1.74 22.37
C THR A 85 -5.31 0.53 22.59
N VAL A 86 -4.73 -0.66 22.56
CA VAL A 86 -5.42 -1.94 22.76
C VAL A 86 -4.93 -2.62 24.03
N TYR A 87 -5.77 -3.44 24.66
CA TYR A 87 -5.45 -4.14 25.91
C TYR A 87 -5.70 -5.65 25.77
N PRO A 88 -4.82 -6.39 25.07
CA PRO A 88 -4.95 -7.85 24.90
C PRO A 88 -5.09 -8.61 26.22
N ASP A 89 -4.47 -8.15 27.30
CA ASP A 89 -4.54 -8.78 28.63
C ASP A 89 -5.94 -8.76 29.26
N ARG A 90 -6.85 -7.94 28.73
CA ARG A 90 -8.25 -7.82 29.18
C ARG A 90 -9.22 -8.68 28.35
N LEU A 91 -8.71 -9.36 27.33
CA LEU A 91 -9.50 -10.25 26.51
C LEU A 91 -10.08 -11.41 27.33
N PRO A 92 -11.20 -11.99 26.90
CA PRO A 92 -11.66 -13.24 27.49
C PRO A 92 -10.65 -14.37 27.30
N GLY A 93 -10.85 -15.47 28.04
CA GLY A 93 -10.09 -16.71 27.82
C GLY A 93 -10.17 -17.19 26.37
N ASP A 94 -9.12 -17.91 25.98
CA ASP A 94 -8.87 -18.41 24.63
C ASP A 94 -10.02 -19.29 24.10
N ASP A 95 -10.82 -19.90 24.98
CA ASP A 95 -12.03 -20.67 24.66
C ASP A 95 -13.08 -19.82 23.92
N ARG A 96 -13.15 -18.51 24.19
CA ARG A 96 -14.13 -17.59 23.58
C ARG A 96 -13.65 -16.90 22.32
N PHE A 97 -12.42 -17.16 21.88
CA PHE A 97 -11.89 -16.58 20.66
C PHE A 97 -12.54 -17.19 19.41
N PRO A 98 -12.87 -16.38 18.39
CA PRO A 98 -13.33 -16.90 17.11
C PRO A 98 -12.16 -17.51 16.31
N PRO A 99 -12.40 -18.47 15.39
CA PRO A 99 -11.37 -18.88 14.45
C PRO A 99 -10.85 -17.74 13.57
N ILE A 100 -9.62 -17.88 13.08
CA ILE A 100 -8.95 -16.96 12.14
C ILE A 100 -8.40 -17.75 10.95
N ASP A 101 -8.76 -17.32 9.74
CA ASP A 101 -8.09 -17.73 8.52
C ASP A 101 -6.98 -16.72 8.18
N VAL A 102 -5.79 -17.19 7.81
CA VAL A 102 -4.69 -16.35 7.34
C VAL A 102 -4.48 -16.61 5.87
N PHE A 103 -4.62 -15.60 5.03
CA PHE A 103 -4.41 -15.67 3.59
C PHE A 103 -3.09 -15.02 3.23
N ILE A 104 -2.22 -15.79 2.58
CA ILE A 104 -0.93 -15.33 2.05
C ILE A 104 -0.96 -15.54 0.54
N CYS A 105 -0.71 -14.48 -0.24
CA CYS A 105 -0.70 -14.57 -1.70
C CYS A 105 0.73 -14.50 -2.26
N THR A 106 1.06 -15.41 -3.17
CA THR A 106 2.27 -15.41 -4.00
C THR A 106 1.89 -15.69 -5.45
N ALA A 107 2.69 -15.22 -6.40
CA ALA A 107 2.37 -15.29 -7.83
C ALA A 107 3.50 -15.81 -8.70
N ASP A 108 4.77 -15.62 -8.31
CA ASP A 108 5.92 -16.01 -9.14
C ASP A 108 7.11 -16.42 -8.25
N PRO A 109 7.47 -17.72 -8.19
CA PRO A 109 8.55 -18.21 -7.34
C PRO A 109 9.94 -17.70 -7.74
N SER A 110 10.10 -17.14 -8.95
CA SER A 110 11.36 -16.53 -9.39
C SER A 110 11.52 -15.11 -8.86
N LYS A 111 10.40 -14.38 -8.73
CA LYS A 111 10.39 -13.01 -8.20
C LYS A 111 10.17 -12.99 -6.69
N GLU A 112 9.55 -14.02 -6.13
CA GLU A 112 9.18 -14.15 -4.72
C GLU A 112 9.83 -15.43 -4.18
N PRO A 113 11.08 -15.36 -3.68
CA PRO A 113 11.84 -16.56 -3.31
C PRO A 113 11.14 -17.40 -2.24
N SER A 114 11.10 -18.72 -2.45
CA SER A 114 10.34 -19.65 -1.60
C SER A 114 10.71 -19.56 -0.11
N LEU A 115 11.99 -19.32 0.23
CA LEU A 115 12.41 -19.16 1.62
C LEU A 115 11.75 -17.95 2.30
N GLY A 116 11.65 -16.82 1.61
CA GLY A 116 10.96 -15.62 2.11
C GLY A 116 9.48 -15.89 2.33
N VAL A 117 8.81 -16.47 1.32
CA VAL A 117 7.39 -16.84 1.39
C VAL A 117 7.13 -17.81 2.54
N MET A 118 7.96 -18.85 2.70
CA MET A 118 7.77 -19.84 3.75
C MET A 118 8.07 -19.30 5.15
N ASN A 119 9.02 -18.38 5.30
CA ASN A 119 9.23 -17.67 6.57
C ASN A 119 7.95 -16.91 6.98
N THR A 120 7.27 -16.26 6.04
CA THR A 120 5.97 -15.63 6.27
C THR A 120 4.91 -16.65 6.69
N VAL A 121 4.76 -17.77 5.96
CA VAL A 121 3.84 -18.86 6.30
C VAL A 121 4.08 -19.40 7.72
N ILE A 122 5.33 -19.72 8.05
CA ILE A 122 5.69 -20.27 9.36
C ILE A 122 5.44 -19.25 10.48
N SER A 123 5.75 -17.97 10.23
CA SER A 123 5.48 -16.90 11.21
C SER A 123 3.98 -16.72 11.47
N ALA A 124 3.13 -16.87 10.44
CA ALA A 124 1.68 -16.79 10.55
C ALA A 124 1.13 -17.98 11.35
N MET A 125 1.65 -19.20 11.12
CA MET A 125 1.30 -20.37 11.94
C MET A 125 1.70 -20.21 13.41
N ALA A 126 2.72 -19.40 13.70
CA ALA A 126 3.26 -19.17 15.03
C ALA A 126 2.70 -17.91 15.74
N LEU A 127 1.60 -17.34 15.25
CA LEU A 127 0.87 -16.29 15.97
C LEU A 127 0.48 -16.75 17.38
N ASP A 128 0.42 -15.81 18.32
CA ASP A 128 -0.07 -16.07 19.68
C ASP A 128 -1.61 -16.17 19.64
N TYR A 129 -2.07 -17.36 19.25
CA TYR A 129 -3.47 -17.73 19.12
C TYR A 129 -3.66 -19.24 19.31
N PRO A 130 -4.84 -19.73 19.75
CA PRO A 130 -5.09 -21.16 19.88
C PRO A 130 -4.88 -21.90 18.55
N PRO A 131 -4.03 -22.96 18.50
CA PRO A 131 -3.70 -23.65 17.25
C PRO A 131 -4.91 -24.28 16.54
N ASP A 132 -5.91 -24.73 17.29
CA ASP A 132 -7.17 -25.30 16.78
C ASP A 132 -8.07 -24.24 16.13
N LYS A 133 -7.82 -22.96 16.38
CA LYS A 133 -8.59 -21.81 15.86
C LYS A 133 -7.85 -21.05 14.76
N LEU A 134 -6.71 -21.56 14.32
CA LEU A 134 -5.88 -20.90 13.31
C LEU A 134 -5.75 -21.80 12.07
N ALA A 135 -6.04 -21.22 10.91
CA ALA A 135 -5.87 -21.88 9.62
C ALA A 135 -5.11 -20.96 8.66
N VAL A 136 -4.01 -21.43 8.09
CA VAL A 136 -3.15 -20.67 7.18
C VAL A 136 -3.30 -21.22 5.77
N TYR A 137 -3.55 -20.33 4.82
CA TYR A 137 -3.73 -20.62 3.40
C TYR A 137 -2.68 -19.87 2.60
N LEU A 138 -1.82 -20.61 1.90
CA LEU A 138 -0.98 -20.04 0.85
C LEU A 138 -1.71 -20.16 -0.49
N SER A 139 -2.07 -19.02 -1.07
CA SER A 139 -2.51 -18.98 -2.46
C SER A 139 -1.33 -18.77 -3.38
N ASP A 140 -1.11 -19.73 -4.27
CA ASP A 140 -0.12 -19.66 -5.34
C ASP A 140 -0.81 -19.40 -6.68
N ASP A 141 -0.73 -18.15 -7.13
CA ASP A 141 -1.26 -17.71 -8.42
C ASP A 141 -0.41 -18.25 -9.59
N GLY A 142 0.82 -18.72 -9.36
CA GLY A 142 1.65 -19.35 -10.38
C GLY A 142 1.37 -20.84 -10.57
N GLY A 143 0.71 -21.49 -9.61
CA GLY A 143 0.46 -22.94 -9.64
C GLY A 143 1.75 -23.77 -9.68
N SER A 144 2.80 -23.30 -9.01
CA SER A 144 4.16 -23.85 -9.12
C SER A 144 4.36 -25.09 -8.25
N ASN A 145 4.93 -26.13 -8.86
CA ASN A 145 5.37 -27.31 -8.12
C ASN A 145 6.50 -27.02 -7.12
N VAL A 146 7.33 -26.00 -7.37
CA VAL A 146 8.38 -25.53 -6.46
C VAL A 146 7.76 -24.92 -5.21
N THR A 147 6.76 -24.05 -5.38
CA THR A 147 6.02 -23.46 -4.25
C THR A 147 5.29 -24.53 -3.44
N LEU A 148 4.58 -25.46 -4.10
CA LEU A 148 3.91 -26.57 -3.40
C LEU A 148 4.89 -27.43 -2.60
N HIS A 149 6.05 -27.77 -3.18
CA HIS A 149 7.11 -28.47 -2.46
C HIS A 149 7.59 -27.66 -1.25
N ALA A 150 7.79 -26.35 -1.41
CA ALA A 150 8.21 -25.49 -0.32
C ALA A 150 7.22 -25.47 0.86
N VAL A 151 5.89 -25.48 0.59
CA VAL A 151 4.87 -25.58 1.66
C VAL A 151 4.97 -26.91 2.41
N ARG A 152 5.21 -28.03 1.70
CA ARG A 152 5.38 -29.34 2.34
C ARG A 152 6.63 -29.37 3.23
N GLU A 153 7.73 -28.75 2.79
CA GLU A 153 8.94 -28.63 3.62
C GLU A 153 8.73 -27.68 4.81
N ALA A 154 8.00 -26.58 4.62
CA ALA A 154 7.64 -25.66 5.70
C ALA A 154 6.76 -26.35 6.75
N TRP A 155 5.82 -27.20 6.33
CA TRP A 155 5.03 -28.04 7.24
C TRP A 155 5.93 -28.95 8.10
N LYS A 156 6.91 -29.63 7.49
CA LYS A 156 7.86 -30.50 8.22
C LYS A 156 8.67 -29.73 9.25
N PHE A 157 9.21 -28.56 8.88
CA PHE A 157 9.99 -27.73 9.80
C PHE A 157 9.13 -27.13 10.92
N SER A 158 7.89 -26.74 10.61
CA SER A 158 6.93 -26.15 11.56
C SER A 158 6.69 -27.04 12.79
N LYS A 159 6.74 -28.37 12.65
CA LYS A 159 6.61 -29.32 13.77
C LYS A 159 7.70 -29.18 14.83
N TRP A 160 8.85 -28.62 14.46
CA TRP A 160 9.94 -28.31 15.40
C TRP A 160 9.84 -26.87 15.90
N TRP A 161 9.55 -25.94 14.99
CA TRP A 161 9.56 -24.51 15.27
C TRP A 161 8.42 -24.03 16.17
N LEU A 162 7.17 -24.40 15.89
CA LEU A 162 6.02 -23.90 16.65
C LEU A 162 6.07 -24.30 18.14
N PRO A 163 6.39 -25.55 18.50
CA PRO A 163 6.50 -25.94 19.90
C PRO A 163 7.62 -25.22 20.63
N PHE A 164 8.77 -25.05 19.99
CA PHE A 164 9.90 -24.29 20.52
C PHE A 164 9.48 -22.84 20.79
N CYS A 165 8.82 -22.21 19.82
CA CYS A 165 8.21 -20.90 19.96
C CYS A 165 7.30 -20.79 21.19
N ARG A 166 6.36 -21.74 21.34
CA ARG A 166 5.39 -21.72 22.46
C ARG A 166 6.07 -21.96 23.81
N LYS A 167 6.97 -22.95 23.88
CA LYS A 167 7.68 -23.34 25.11
C LYS A 167 8.47 -22.18 25.73
N TYR A 168 9.09 -21.36 24.89
CA TYR A 168 9.95 -20.24 25.34
C TYR A 168 9.33 -18.86 25.11
N GLU A 169 8.06 -18.78 24.71
CA GLU A 169 7.34 -17.52 24.47
C GLU A 169 8.14 -16.51 23.61
N LEU A 170 8.79 -17.00 22.55
CA LEU A 170 9.65 -16.18 21.71
C LEU A 170 8.90 -14.99 21.10
N LYS A 171 9.48 -13.78 21.15
CA LYS A 171 8.86 -12.62 20.51
C LYS A 171 8.99 -12.64 18.99
N THR A 172 10.11 -13.11 18.46
CA THR A 172 10.34 -13.18 17.01
C THR A 172 9.92 -14.56 16.49
N ARG A 173 8.80 -14.62 15.77
CA ARG A 173 8.20 -15.87 15.27
C ARG A 173 8.63 -16.26 13.86
N CYS A 174 9.15 -15.31 13.09
CA CYS A 174 9.72 -15.57 11.78
C CYS A 174 11.10 -16.21 11.94
N PRO A 175 11.32 -17.47 11.49
CA PRO A 175 12.60 -18.17 11.66
C PRO A 175 13.76 -17.41 11.00
N GLY A 176 13.54 -16.90 9.78
CA GLY A 176 14.54 -16.11 9.07
C GLY A 176 14.98 -14.86 9.83
N ALA A 177 14.03 -14.14 10.43
CA ALA A 177 14.34 -12.97 11.26
C ALA A 177 14.97 -13.36 12.62
N TYR A 178 14.55 -14.48 13.21
CA TYR A 178 15.10 -14.97 14.47
C TYR A 178 16.58 -15.36 14.35
N PHE A 179 16.92 -16.10 13.29
CA PHE A 179 18.30 -16.56 13.06
C PHE A 179 19.20 -15.55 12.33
N SER A 180 18.65 -14.44 11.82
CA SER A 180 19.44 -13.35 11.22
C SER A 180 19.75 -12.22 12.19
N ALA A 181 18.94 -12.05 13.24
CA ALA A 181 19.12 -10.98 14.20
C ALA A 181 20.24 -11.30 15.21
N GLU A 182 21.08 -10.30 15.53
CA GLU A 182 21.96 -10.34 16.70
C GLU A 182 21.17 -10.26 18.03
N SER A 183 19.86 -10.00 17.96
CA SER A 183 18.97 -9.90 19.12
C SER A 183 18.49 -11.27 19.60
N ARG A 184 19.42 -12.07 20.15
CA ARG A 184 19.02 -13.19 21.01
C ARG A 184 18.21 -12.63 22.17
N ASP A 185 17.13 -13.32 22.56
CA ASP A 185 16.37 -12.93 23.74
C ASP A 185 17.24 -13.17 24.98
N ASP A 186 17.83 -12.09 25.52
CA ASP A 186 18.79 -12.14 26.62
C ASP A 186 18.28 -12.92 27.84
N ARG A 187 16.95 -13.09 27.94
CA ARG A 187 16.26 -13.87 28.99
C ARG A 187 16.74 -15.32 29.10
N PHE A 188 17.21 -15.93 28.02
CA PHE A 188 17.53 -17.37 27.98
C PHE A 188 19.01 -17.70 27.78
N ILE A 189 19.90 -16.68 27.74
CA ILE A 189 21.33 -16.87 27.49
C ILE A 189 21.99 -17.79 28.54
N SER A 190 21.45 -17.86 29.77
CA SER A 190 21.96 -18.72 30.84
C SER A 190 21.33 -20.11 30.93
N CYS A 191 20.35 -20.45 30.07
CA CYS A 191 19.65 -21.74 30.11
C CYS A 191 20.28 -22.75 29.14
N SER A 192 21.06 -23.71 29.67
CA SER A 192 21.75 -24.72 28.86
C SER A 192 20.81 -25.57 28.01
N GLN A 193 19.62 -25.89 28.53
CA GLN A 193 18.59 -26.63 27.79
C GLN A 193 18.07 -25.82 26.58
N PHE A 194 17.80 -24.52 26.78
CA PHE A 194 17.36 -23.65 25.71
C PHE A 194 18.39 -23.59 24.59
N LEU A 195 19.67 -23.37 24.93
CA LEU A 195 20.76 -23.28 23.94
C LEU A 195 20.94 -24.59 23.15
N ALA A 196 20.79 -25.74 23.81
CA ALA A 196 20.87 -27.04 23.15
C ALA A 196 19.70 -27.26 22.17
N GLU A 197 18.47 -26.95 22.59
CA GLU A 197 17.29 -27.03 21.73
C GLU A 197 17.37 -26.02 20.57
N GLU A 198 17.75 -24.77 20.83
CA GLU A 198 17.92 -23.71 19.82
C GLU A 198 18.90 -24.15 18.72
N LYS A 199 20.04 -24.72 19.09
CA LYS A 199 21.05 -25.21 18.13
C LYS A 199 20.50 -26.34 17.26
N GLU A 200 19.70 -27.23 17.83
CA GLU A 200 19.07 -28.32 17.06
C GLU A 200 18.01 -27.76 16.11
N ILE A 201 17.23 -26.77 16.55
CA ILE A 201 16.26 -26.05 15.70
C ILE A 201 16.98 -25.29 14.57
N GLU A 202 18.09 -24.63 14.85
CA GLU A 202 18.91 -23.93 13.86
C GLU A 202 19.41 -24.90 12.77
N LYS A 203 19.88 -26.09 13.18
CA LYS A 203 20.25 -27.16 12.24
C LYS A 203 19.06 -27.57 11.37
N LYS A 204 17.88 -27.77 11.96
CA LYS A 204 16.64 -28.08 11.20
C LYS A 204 16.23 -26.96 10.25
N TYR A 205 16.46 -25.70 10.64
CA TYR A 205 16.18 -24.57 9.78
C TYR A 205 17.14 -24.51 8.59
N ASN A 206 18.42 -24.83 8.79
CA ASN A 206 19.39 -24.90 7.69
C ASN A 206 19.12 -26.08 6.75
N GLU A 207 18.76 -27.26 7.28
CA GLU A 207 18.29 -28.40 6.47
C GLU A 207 17.08 -28.00 5.60
N PHE A 208 16.13 -27.25 6.17
CA PHE A 208 14.98 -26.70 5.47
C PHE A 208 15.37 -25.72 4.35
N LYS A 209 16.27 -24.75 4.61
CA LYS A 209 16.78 -23.82 3.58
C LYS A 209 17.41 -24.57 2.41
N GLU A 210 18.31 -25.50 2.69
CA GLU A 210 18.98 -26.30 1.66
C GLU A 210 17.99 -27.10 0.80
N SER A 211 16.91 -27.60 1.40
CA SER A 211 15.82 -28.32 0.70
C SER A 211 15.12 -27.39 -0.31
N LEU A 212 14.86 -26.15 0.08
CA LEU A 212 14.24 -25.15 -0.80
C LEU A 212 15.19 -24.72 -1.93
N GLU A 213 16.46 -24.44 -1.62
CA GLU A 213 17.47 -24.03 -2.60
C GLU A 213 17.72 -25.11 -3.67
N LYS A 214 17.72 -26.39 -3.28
CA LYS A 214 17.86 -27.50 -4.25
C LYS A 214 16.71 -27.53 -5.27
N ASN A 215 15.51 -27.10 -4.88
CA ASN A 215 14.33 -27.11 -5.75
C ASN A 215 14.12 -25.78 -6.51
N SER A 216 14.73 -24.68 -6.08
CA SER A 216 14.55 -23.36 -6.71
C SER A 216 15.15 -23.26 -8.11
N VAL A 217 16.03 -24.18 -8.50
CA VAL A 217 16.62 -24.25 -9.86
C VAL A 217 15.54 -24.33 -10.94
N ASN A 218 14.37 -24.92 -10.64
CA ASN A 218 13.26 -25.06 -11.57
C ASN A 218 12.21 -23.95 -11.46
N ALA A 219 12.44 -22.89 -10.67
CA ALA A 219 11.42 -21.87 -10.38
C ALA A 219 10.90 -21.19 -11.66
N SER A 220 11.78 -20.82 -12.59
CA SER A 220 11.44 -20.08 -13.81
C SER A 220 10.53 -20.82 -14.79
N SER A 221 10.55 -22.16 -14.77
CA SER A 221 9.71 -23.01 -15.63
C SER A 221 8.50 -23.62 -14.91
N SER A 222 8.40 -23.41 -13.60
CA SER A 222 7.38 -24.06 -12.76
C SER A 222 6.02 -23.38 -12.75
N ALA A 223 5.95 -22.08 -13.08
CA ALA A 223 4.70 -21.32 -13.08
C ALA A 223 3.97 -21.47 -14.43
N SER A 224 2.66 -21.76 -14.39
CA SER A 224 1.83 -21.88 -15.58
C SER A 224 0.68 -20.87 -15.57
N ARG A 225 0.30 -20.37 -16.75
CA ARG A 225 -0.94 -19.60 -16.93
C ARG A 225 -2.13 -20.47 -17.34
N ASP A 226 -1.90 -21.77 -17.50
CA ASP A 226 -2.90 -22.77 -17.87
C ASP A 226 -2.74 -24.01 -16.98
N HIS A 227 -3.60 -24.13 -15.97
CA HIS A 227 -3.60 -25.27 -15.06
C HIS A 227 -4.96 -25.43 -14.36
N ALA A 228 -5.27 -26.67 -13.99
CA ALA A 228 -6.39 -27.03 -13.12
C ALA A 228 -6.16 -26.47 -11.70
N PRO A 229 -7.23 -26.35 -10.89
CA PRO A 229 -7.06 -25.99 -9.48
C PRO A 229 -6.31 -27.11 -8.74
N ILE A 230 -5.46 -26.73 -7.78
CA ILE A 230 -4.69 -27.65 -6.93
C ILE A 230 -4.91 -27.20 -5.48
N ILE A 231 -5.51 -28.05 -4.66
CA ILE A 231 -5.75 -27.78 -3.25
C ILE A 231 -5.14 -28.93 -2.44
N GLU A 232 -4.27 -28.61 -1.49
CA GLU A 232 -3.67 -29.59 -0.60
C GLU A 232 -3.69 -29.09 0.84
N VAL A 233 -4.38 -29.83 1.72
CA VAL A 233 -4.35 -29.59 3.17
C VAL A 233 -3.26 -30.46 3.77
N MET A 234 -2.25 -29.82 4.36
CA MET A 234 -1.10 -30.50 4.93
C MET A 234 -1.55 -31.36 6.11
N ASN A 235 -1.17 -32.62 6.06
CA ASN A 235 -1.44 -33.62 7.07
C ASN A 235 -0.27 -34.59 7.18
N ASP A 236 -0.14 -35.26 8.32
CA ASP A 236 0.81 -36.35 8.48
C ASP A 236 0.14 -37.68 8.13
N ALA A 237 0.88 -38.59 7.49
CA ALA A 237 0.46 -39.98 7.44
C ALA A 237 0.36 -40.51 8.88
N VAL A 238 -0.70 -41.27 9.15
CA VAL A 238 -1.14 -41.77 10.46
C VAL A 238 0.04 -42.04 11.42
N ASP A 239 -0.05 -41.42 12.60
CA ASP A 239 0.73 -41.72 13.83
C ASP A 239 2.04 -40.95 14.10
N SER A 240 2.03 -39.61 14.04
CA SER A 240 3.15 -38.83 14.61
C SER A 240 2.72 -37.60 15.43
N SER A 241 2.78 -37.78 16.76
CA SER A 241 2.75 -36.78 17.84
C SER A 241 1.44 -36.02 18.13
N GLN A 242 1.11 -35.97 19.43
CA GLN A 242 -0.03 -35.26 20.05
C GLN A 242 0.09 -33.72 19.98
N GLN A 243 0.71 -33.18 18.94
CA GLN A 243 1.08 -31.76 18.91
C GLN A 243 0.03 -30.94 18.15
N GLU A 244 -0.63 -30.02 18.86
CA GLU A 244 -1.61 -29.13 18.27
C GLU A 244 -0.93 -28.16 17.29
N MET A 245 -1.30 -28.28 16.02
CA MET A 245 -0.78 -27.50 14.89
C MET A 245 -1.93 -26.74 14.21
N PRO A 246 -1.73 -25.51 13.72
CA PRO A 246 -2.70 -24.86 12.84
C PRO A 246 -2.96 -25.66 11.56
N ILE A 247 -4.10 -25.45 10.91
CA ILE A 247 -4.31 -25.95 9.53
C ILE A 247 -3.33 -25.21 8.62
N LEU A 248 -2.68 -25.92 7.70
CA LEU A 248 -1.91 -25.33 6.61
C LEU A 248 -2.44 -25.88 5.29
N ALA A 249 -2.91 -25.01 4.40
CA ALA A 249 -3.46 -25.37 3.10
C ALA A 249 -2.74 -24.62 1.98
N TYR A 250 -2.38 -25.34 0.93
CA TYR A 250 -1.94 -24.79 -0.34
C TYR A 250 -3.14 -24.70 -1.29
N VAL A 251 -3.29 -23.57 -1.97
CA VAL A 251 -4.36 -23.33 -2.95
C VAL A 251 -3.79 -22.67 -4.20
N ALA A 252 -3.72 -23.40 -5.30
CA ALA A 252 -3.59 -22.82 -6.62
C ALA A 252 -4.97 -22.86 -7.29
N ARG A 253 -5.54 -21.70 -7.59
CA ARG A 253 -6.82 -21.62 -8.30
C ARG A 253 -6.66 -21.97 -9.77
N GLU A 254 -7.74 -22.37 -10.43
CA GLU A 254 -7.68 -22.65 -11.86
C GLU A 254 -7.28 -21.38 -12.64
N LYS A 255 -6.39 -21.54 -13.63
CA LYS A 255 -6.06 -20.49 -14.58
C LYS A 255 -6.19 -21.01 -16.00
N ARG A 256 -6.79 -20.19 -16.86
CA ARG A 256 -6.92 -20.43 -18.30
C ARG A 256 -6.58 -19.13 -19.05
N PRO A 257 -5.80 -19.17 -20.14
CA PRO A 257 -5.41 -17.97 -20.89
C PRO A 257 -6.58 -17.13 -21.41
N SER A 258 -7.74 -17.76 -21.67
CA SER A 258 -8.94 -17.11 -22.20
C SER A 258 -9.83 -16.44 -21.15
N ARG A 259 -9.45 -16.49 -19.86
CA ARG A 259 -10.26 -15.97 -18.76
C ARG A 259 -9.53 -14.89 -17.98
N PRO A 260 -10.19 -13.77 -17.63
CA PRO A 260 -9.58 -12.78 -16.76
C PRO A 260 -9.38 -13.38 -15.36
N HIS A 261 -8.17 -13.26 -14.82
CA HIS A 261 -7.85 -13.81 -13.51
C HIS A 261 -7.91 -12.77 -12.38
N HIS A 262 -8.04 -11.47 -12.68
CA HIS A 262 -8.20 -10.41 -11.67
C HIS A 262 -7.10 -10.36 -10.59
N PHE A 263 -5.87 -10.78 -10.94
CA PHE A 263 -4.69 -10.72 -10.08
C PHE A 263 -4.96 -11.18 -8.64
N LYS A 264 -4.52 -10.41 -7.65
CA LYS A 264 -4.66 -10.70 -6.21
C LYS A 264 -6.11 -10.71 -5.74
N ALA A 265 -6.97 -9.83 -6.27
CA ALA A 265 -8.40 -9.82 -5.95
C ALA A 265 -9.06 -11.18 -6.25
N GLY A 266 -8.76 -11.76 -7.41
CA GLY A 266 -9.26 -13.08 -7.81
C GLY A 266 -8.71 -14.22 -6.96
N ALA A 267 -7.44 -14.13 -6.54
CA ALA A 267 -6.84 -15.09 -5.61
C ALA A 267 -7.51 -15.05 -4.23
N LEU A 268 -7.70 -13.84 -3.68
CA LEU A 268 -8.37 -13.64 -2.40
C LEU A 268 -9.82 -14.12 -2.44
N ASN A 269 -10.58 -13.83 -3.49
CA ASN A 269 -11.96 -14.31 -3.62
C ASN A 269 -12.05 -15.84 -3.73
N ALA A 270 -11.12 -16.48 -4.44
CA ALA A 270 -11.01 -17.93 -4.45
C ALA A 270 -10.73 -18.49 -3.03
N LEU A 271 -9.79 -17.88 -2.29
CA LEU A 271 -9.50 -18.25 -0.91
C LEU A 271 -10.71 -18.06 0.02
N ILE A 272 -11.47 -16.97 -0.09
CA ILE A 272 -12.67 -16.74 0.72
C ILE A 272 -13.67 -17.89 0.50
N ARG A 273 -13.85 -18.37 -0.73
CA ARG A 273 -14.75 -19.50 -1.02
C ARG A 273 -14.21 -20.82 -0.51
N VAL A 274 -12.95 -21.14 -0.81
CA VAL A 274 -12.31 -22.41 -0.40
C VAL A 274 -12.26 -22.54 1.12
N SER A 275 -11.81 -21.50 1.82
CA SER A 275 -11.77 -21.48 3.29
C SER A 275 -13.15 -21.61 3.93
N ALA A 276 -14.22 -21.12 3.28
CA ALA A 276 -15.58 -21.25 3.81
C ALA A 276 -16.06 -22.71 3.95
N VAL A 277 -15.46 -23.64 3.22
CA VAL A 277 -15.74 -25.08 3.31
C VAL A 277 -14.77 -25.80 4.26
N ILE A 278 -13.54 -25.30 4.38
CA ILE A 278 -12.48 -25.96 5.17
C ILE A 278 -12.52 -25.55 6.65
N SER A 279 -12.58 -24.25 6.94
CA SER A 279 -12.40 -23.69 8.29
C SER A 279 -13.47 -22.64 8.66
N ASN A 280 -14.09 -21.99 7.67
CA ASN A 280 -15.14 -21.00 7.78
C ASN A 280 -14.92 -19.93 8.86
N ALA A 281 -13.69 -19.44 9.01
CA ALA A 281 -13.38 -18.50 10.08
C ALA A 281 -14.08 -17.13 9.86
N PRO A 282 -14.73 -16.54 10.88
CA PRO A 282 -15.38 -15.24 10.72
C PRO A 282 -14.39 -14.07 10.56
N CYS A 283 -13.12 -14.28 10.93
CA CYS A 283 -12.04 -13.32 10.80
C CYS A 283 -10.98 -13.85 9.82
N ILE A 284 -10.50 -12.97 8.94
CA ILE A 284 -9.51 -13.29 7.90
C ILE A 284 -8.34 -12.33 8.01
N LEU A 285 -7.14 -12.80 8.35
CA LEU A 285 -5.90 -12.04 8.22
C LEU A 285 -5.41 -12.12 6.77
N VAL A 286 -5.15 -10.98 6.12
CA VAL A 286 -4.56 -10.94 4.78
C VAL A 286 -3.13 -10.43 4.84
N LEU A 287 -2.21 -11.21 4.28
CA LEU A 287 -0.79 -10.93 4.17
C LEU A 287 -0.28 -11.07 2.72
N ASP A 288 0.68 -10.23 2.37
CA ASP A 288 1.56 -10.45 1.22
C ASP A 288 2.64 -11.45 1.61
N CYS A 289 3.15 -12.19 0.62
CA CYS A 289 4.17 -13.20 0.85
C CYS A 289 5.48 -12.65 1.44
N ASP A 290 5.75 -11.36 1.26
CA ASP A 290 6.92 -10.66 1.79
C ASP A 290 6.68 -9.99 3.15
N HIS A 291 5.50 -10.14 3.76
CA HIS A 291 5.16 -9.54 5.07
C HIS A 291 4.95 -10.60 6.16
N PHE A 292 5.99 -10.83 6.96
CA PHE A 292 5.93 -11.81 8.06
C PHE A 292 5.35 -11.21 9.35
N CYS A 293 4.83 -12.08 10.22
CA CYS A 293 4.33 -11.74 11.55
C CYS A 293 5.51 -11.49 12.51
N ASN A 294 5.78 -10.22 12.81
CA ASN A 294 6.89 -9.80 13.68
C ASN A 294 6.51 -9.72 15.16
N ASP A 295 5.29 -9.27 15.46
CA ASP A 295 4.69 -9.37 16.79
C ASP A 295 3.63 -10.48 16.78
N PRO A 296 3.80 -11.57 17.57
CA PRO A 296 2.85 -12.67 17.59
C PRO A 296 1.47 -12.24 18.11
N THR A 297 1.37 -11.13 18.85
CA THR A 297 0.13 -10.71 19.51
C THR A 297 -0.83 -9.97 18.60
N SER A 298 -0.49 -9.76 17.32
CA SER A 298 -1.32 -8.99 16.36
C SER A 298 -2.77 -9.49 16.28
N ALA A 299 -2.98 -10.81 16.36
CA ALA A 299 -4.31 -11.42 16.38
C ALA A 299 -5.11 -11.01 17.62
N ARG A 300 -4.50 -11.11 18.81
CA ARG A 300 -5.11 -10.66 20.08
C ARG A 300 -5.39 -9.15 20.06
N GLN A 301 -4.48 -8.34 19.52
CA GLN A 301 -4.69 -6.90 19.35
C GLN A 301 -5.91 -6.59 18.46
N ALA A 302 -6.09 -7.31 17.35
CA ALA A 302 -7.29 -7.18 16.52
C ALA A 302 -8.56 -7.65 17.26
N MET A 303 -8.47 -8.74 18.05
CA MET A 303 -9.59 -9.26 18.83
C MET A 303 -10.14 -8.26 19.86
N CYS A 304 -9.34 -7.28 20.28
CA CYS A 304 -9.82 -6.19 21.13
C CYS A 304 -10.97 -5.39 20.50
N TYR A 305 -11.04 -5.34 19.16
CA TYR A 305 -12.14 -4.69 18.43
C TYR A 305 -13.23 -5.67 17.99
N TYR A 306 -12.87 -6.91 17.64
CA TYR A 306 -13.83 -7.92 17.21
C TYR A 306 -14.73 -8.41 18.34
N LEU A 307 -14.23 -8.40 19.59
CA LEU A 307 -14.96 -8.79 20.78
C LEU A 307 -15.56 -7.60 21.53
N ASP A 308 -15.36 -6.38 21.04
CA ASP A 308 -16.01 -5.18 21.56
C ASP A 308 -17.47 -5.12 21.06
N PRO A 309 -18.47 -5.09 21.95
CA PRO A 309 -19.88 -5.13 21.57
C PRO A 309 -20.37 -3.85 20.85
N GLU A 310 -19.69 -2.72 21.02
CA GLU A 310 -20.05 -1.45 20.41
C GLU A 310 -19.45 -1.30 19.01
N ILE A 311 -18.18 -1.69 18.85
CA ILE A 311 -17.44 -1.55 17.59
C ILE A 311 -17.71 -2.72 16.64
N SER A 312 -17.68 -3.96 17.14
CA SER A 312 -17.74 -5.16 16.29
C SER A 312 -18.91 -5.16 15.30
N PRO A 313 -20.16 -4.81 15.66
CA PRO A 313 -21.29 -4.83 14.72
C PRO A 313 -21.14 -3.91 13.50
N LYS A 314 -20.26 -2.91 13.58
CA LYS A 314 -19.99 -1.96 12.49
C LYS A 314 -18.63 -2.16 11.84
N LEU A 315 -17.75 -2.98 12.43
CA LEU A 315 -16.38 -3.20 12.01
C LEU A 315 -16.30 -4.11 10.78
N ALA A 316 -15.73 -3.62 9.70
CA ALA A 316 -15.32 -4.45 8.55
C ALA A 316 -13.89 -4.97 8.71
N PHE A 317 -12.94 -4.16 9.19
CA PHE A 317 -11.56 -4.60 9.36
C PHE A 317 -10.74 -3.75 10.34
N VAL A 318 -9.68 -4.36 10.87
CA VAL A 318 -8.60 -3.71 11.61
C VAL A 318 -7.35 -3.73 10.75
N GLN A 319 -6.81 -2.56 10.44
CA GLN A 319 -5.65 -2.35 9.58
C GLN A 319 -4.43 -1.97 10.41
N PHE A 320 -3.31 -2.64 10.17
CA PHE A 320 -1.99 -2.28 10.70
C PHE A 320 -1.14 -1.65 9.57
N PRO A 321 -0.23 -0.71 9.87
CA PRO A 321 0.63 -0.13 8.84
C PRO A 321 1.56 -1.17 8.22
N GLN A 322 1.91 -0.98 6.95
CA GLN A 322 3.05 -1.68 6.37
C GLN A 322 4.34 -1.03 6.89
N LYS A 323 5.14 -1.81 7.59
CA LYS A 323 6.47 -1.43 8.08
C LYS A 323 7.47 -2.40 7.49
N PHE A 324 8.72 -1.97 7.30
CA PHE A 324 9.70 -2.71 6.53
C PHE A 324 10.99 -2.92 7.31
N HIS A 325 11.60 -4.10 7.18
CA HIS A 325 12.81 -4.46 7.94
C HIS A 325 14.11 -4.06 7.24
N ASN A 326 14.07 -3.81 5.93
CA ASN A 326 15.24 -3.52 5.09
C ASN A 326 15.45 -2.03 4.80
N ILE A 327 14.82 -1.14 5.58
CA ILE A 327 14.93 0.31 5.42
C ILE A 327 16.35 0.76 5.80
N SER A 328 17.00 1.46 4.87
CA SER A 328 18.30 2.10 5.12
C SER A 328 18.19 3.20 6.19
N GLY A 329 19.29 3.49 6.87
CA GLY A 329 19.39 4.70 7.72
C GLY A 329 19.10 5.99 6.94
N HIS A 330 19.35 5.97 5.63
CA HIS A 330 18.98 6.99 4.67
C HIS A 330 17.78 6.51 3.85
N ASP A 331 16.56 6.92 4.21
CA ASP A 331 15.34 6.49 3.52
C ASP A 331 15.12 7.21 2.17
N LEU A 332 16.05 6.98 1.23
CA LEU A 332 16.14 7.70 -0.05
C LEU A 332 14.83 7.67 -0.85
N TYR A 333 14.14 6.54 -0.81
CA TYR A 333 12.97 6.27 -1.66
C TYR A 333 11.64 6.51 -0.94
N ASP A 334 11.64 7.10 0.25
CA ASP A 334 10.45 7.24 1.10
C ASP A 334 9.77 5.87 1.34
N GLY A 335 10.59 4.85 1.56
CA GLY A 335 10.16 3.46 1.69
C GLY A 335 9.37 3.20 2.97
N ARG A 336 9.51 4.04 4.00
CA ARG A 336 8.71 3.92 5.24
C ARG A 336 7.23 4.23 5.02
N LEU A 337 6.89 4.99 3.96
CA LEU A 337 5.52 5.42 3.65
C LEU A 337 4.83 6.19 4.79
N ASN A 338 5.61 6.80 5.70
CA ASN A 338 5.08 7.48 6.90
C ASN A 338 4.16 8.65 6.53
N PHE A 339 4.34 9.26 5.36
CA PHE A 339 3.39 10.24 4.80
C PHE A 339 1.95 9.74 4.76
N TYR A 340 1.73 8.49 4.37
CA TYR A 340 0.39 7.89 4.32
C TYR A 340 -0.10 7.54 5.72
N TRP A 341 0.74 6.90 6.55
CA TRP A 341 0.38 6.49 7.92
C TRP A 341 0.00 7.69 8.81
N ARG A 342 0.67 8.83 8.65
CA ARG A 342 0.32 10.09 9.33
C ARG A 342 -1.08 10.58 8.97
N ARG A 343 -1.46 10.51 7.69
CA ARG A 343 -2.80 10.90 7.23
C ARG A 343 -3.87 9.94 7.74
N TRP A 344 -3.52 8.67 7.90
CA TRP A 344 -4.45 7.64 8.36
C TRP A 344 -4.87 7.81 9.82
N LEU A 345 -4.07 8.50 10.64
CA LEU A 345 -4.51 8.95 11.97
C LEU A 345 -5.78 9.81 11.91
N GLY A 346 -5.89 10.69 10.91
CA GLY A 346 -7.10 11.47 10.68
C GLY A 346 -8.20 10.70 9.98
N PHE A 347 -7.85 9.81 9.06
CA PHE A 347 -8.82 8.94 8.39
C PHE A 347 -9.54 8.03 9.40
N ASP A 348 -8.79 7.47 10.35
CA ASP A 348 -9.32 6.66 11.45
C ASP A 348 -10.31 7.44 12.33
N GLY A 349 -10.08 8.74 12.52
CA GLY A 349 -11.01 9.61 13.25
C GLY A 349 -12.32 9.90 12.50
N LEU A 350 -12.44 9.52 11.23
CA LEU A 350 -13.57 9.80 10.33
C LEU A 350 -14.31 8.54 9.84
N GLY A 351 -14.09 7.39 10.47
CA GLY A 351 -14.74 6.13 10.11
C GLY A 351 -13.79 4.99 9.74
N GLY A 352 -12.47 5.24 9.77
CA GLY A 352 -11.45 4.22 9.52
C GLY A 352 -10.73 4.38 8.18
N PRO A 353 -9.47 3.95 8.06
CA PRO A 353 -8.72 4.04 6.81
C PRO A 353 -9.16 3.01 5.77
N SER A 354 -8.63 3.13 4.56
CA SER A 354 -8.74 2.08 3.54
C SER A 354 -7.87 0.87 3.87
N ILE A 355 -8.14 -0.25 3.21
CA ILE A 355 -7.27 -1.42 3.09
C ILE A 355 -6.01 -0.99 2.33
N SER A 356 -4.82 -1.33 2.83
CA SER A 356 -3.54 -1.15 2.13
C SER A 356 -3.04 -2.44 1.46
N GLY A 357 -3.93 -3.37 1.12
CA GLY A 357 -3.60 -4.64 0.48
C GLY A 357 -3.02 -5.74 1.39
N CYS A 358 -2.48 -5.41 2.57
CA CYS A 358 -1.82 -6.35 3.49
C CYS A 358 -1.96 -5.89 4.94
N ASN A 359 -1.63 -6.77 5.91
CA ASN A 359 -1.55 -6.50 7.35
C ASN A 359 -2.90 -6.09 7.97
N LEU A 360 -3.97 -6.79 7.59
CA LEU A 360 -5.31 -6.50 8.08
C LEU A 360 -6.09 -7.74 8.47
N TYR A 361 -6.89 -7.59 9.52
CA TYR A 361 -7.89 -8.56 9.94
C TYR A 361 -9.25 -8.09 9.43
N LEU A 362 -9.82 -8.83 8.46
CA LEU A 362 -11.10 -8.60 7.80
C LEU A 362 -12.20 -9.46 8.40
N LYS A 363 -13.40 -8.90 8.50
CA LYS A 363 -14.60 -9.62 8.89
C LYS A 363 -15.22 -10.25 7.65
N ARG A 364 -15.31 -11.58 7.63
CA ARG A 364 -15.88 -12.36 6.51
C ARG A 364 -17.29 -11.87 6.14
N GLU A 365 -18.12 -11.60 7.15
CA GLU A 365 -19.47 -11.04 7.00
C GLU A 365 -19.50 -9.73 6.18
N ALA A 366 -18.50 -8.86 6.37
CA ALA A 366 -18.41 -7.60 5.65
C ALA A 366 -18.14 -7.84 4.16
N LEU A 367 -17.26 -8.80 3.82
CA LEU A 367 -16.96 -9.19 2.45
C LEU A 367 -18.13 -9.89 1.76
N TYR A 368 -18.96 -10.61 2.50
CA TYR A 368 -20.18 -11.21 1.93
C TYR A 368 -21.31 -10.21 1.70
N GLY A 369 -21.23 -9.00 2.25
CA GLY A 369 -22.33 -8.02 2.17
C GLY A 369 -23.57 -8.47 2.95
N THR A 370 -23.43 -9.38 3.91
CA THR A 370 -24.55 -10.07 4.60
C THR A 370 -25.25 -9.22 5.65
N LYS A 371 -24.87 -7.95 5.86
CA LYS A 371 -25.57 -7.04 6.80
C LYS A 371 -27.06 -6.88 6.46
N ASN A 372 -27.40 -7.03 5.18
CA ASN A 372 -28.76 -7.03 4.66
C ASN A 372 -29.35 -8.43 4.51
N ILE A 373 -28.58 -9.49 4.79
CA ILE A 373 -28.99 -10.87 4.67
C ILE A 373 -29.75 -11.28 5.94
N LYS A 374 -31.04 -10.92 5.99
CA LYS A 374 -31.98 -11.39 7.02
C LYS A 374 -32.28 -12.89 6.84
N ASN A 375 -32.72 -13.55 7.91
CA ASN A 375 -32.97 -15.00 7.96
C ASN A 375 -34.00 -15.56 6.95
N ASP A 376 -34.71 -14.71 6.18
CA ASP A 376 -35.76 -15.11 5.21
C ASP A 376 -35.38 -14.79 3.74
N ILE A 377 -34.14 -15.05 3.32
CA ILE A 377 -33.75 -14.79 1.92
C ILE A 377 -34.05 -15.97 1.02
N ASP A 378 -34.61 -15.64 -0.15
CA ASP A 378 -34.79 -16.55 -1.28
C ASP A 378 -33.46 -17.19 -1.68
N LEU A 379 -33.41 -18.53 -1.65
CA LEU A 379 -32.30 -19.35 -2.13
C LEU A 379 -31.84 -18.96 -3.54
N ASN A 380 -32.74 -18.50 -4.41
CA ASN A 380 -32.39 -18.04 -5.75
C ASN A 380 -31.53 -16.77 -5.71
N HIS A 381 -31.82 -15.85 -4.78
CA HIS A 381 -31.00 -14.66 -4.57
C HIS A 381 -29.61 -15.04 -4.07
N LEU A 382 -29.50 -15.96 -3.10
CA LEU A 382 -28.19 -16.44 -2.64
C LEU A 382 -27.39 -17.12 -3.75
N LYS A 383 -28.04 -17.93 -4.60
CA LYS A 383 -27.39 -18.56 -5.75
C LYS A 383 -26.92 -17.54 -6.78
N LYS A 384 -27.66 -16.44 -6.97
CA LYS A 384 -27.23 -15.33 -7.84
C LYS A 384 -26.01 -14.61 -7.24
N SER A 385 -26.02 -14.31 -5.95
CA SER A 385 -24.93 -13.57 -5.31
C SER A 385 -23.66 -14.40 -5.15
N PHE A 386 -23.77 -15.61 -4.58
CA PHE A 386 -22.64 -16.44 -4.16
C PHE A 386 -22.29 -17.57 -5.14
N GLY A 387 -23.10 -17.78 -6.17
CA GLY A 387 -22.93 -18.85 -7.15
C GLY A 387 -23.69 -20.13 -6.80
N SER A 388 -23.53 -21.16 -7.63
CA SER A 388 -24.36 -22.37 -7.63
C SER A 388 -24.00 -23.40 -6.54
N SER A 389 -22.95 -23.19 -5.76
CA SER A 389 -22.57 -24.10 -4.67
C SER A 389 -23.58 -24.07 -3.53
N ASN A 390 -24.23 -25.20 -3.26
CA ASN A 390 -25.09 -25.33 -2.09
C ASN A 390 -24.26 -25.36 -0.79
N GLU A 391 -23.03 -25.86 -0.83
CA GLU A 391 -22.20 -25.97 0.37
C GLU A 391 -21.68 -24.60 0.81
N LEU A 392 -21.22 -23.77 -0.12
CA LEU A 392 -20.88 -22.37 0.15
C LEU A 392 -22.11 -21.59 0.64
N ILE A 393 -23.29 -21.81 0.06
CA ILE A 393 -24.51 -21.14 0.52
C ILE A 393 -24.85 -21.55 1.96
N ARG A 394 -24.67 -22.84 2.31
CA ARG A 394 -24.87 -23.32 3.69
C ARG A 394 -23.85 -22.72 4.64
N SER A 395 -22.60 -22.55 4.23
CA SER A 395 -21.55 -22.01 5.10
C SER A 395 -21.73 -20.56 5.52
N ILE A 396 -22.58 -19.81 4.81
CA ILE A 396 -22.97 -18.45 5.18
C ILE A 396 -23.91 -18.43 6.40
N SER A 397 -24.58 -19.55 6.70
CA SER A 397 -25.45 -19.66 7.88
C SER A 397 -24.63 -19.53 9.17
N LYS A 398 -25.15 -18.76 10.14
CA LYS A 398 -24.48 -18.51 11.43
C LYS A 398 -24.19 -19.77 12.25
N ASN A 399 -24.89 -20.87 11.98
CA ASN A 399 -24.75 -22.14 12.70
C ASN A 399 -23.96 -23.20 11.91
N TYR A 400 -23.29 -22.81 10.82
CA TYR A 400 -22.49 -23.76 10.05
C TYR A 400 -21.15 -24.03 10.73
N GLU A 401 -20.93 -25.28 11.11
CA GLU A 401 -19.64 -25.78 11.55
C GLU A 401 -18.99 -26.58 10.41
N PRO A 402 -17.82 -26.18 9.90
CA PRO A 402 -17.12 -26.95 8.89
C PRO A 402 -16.65 -28.28 9.49
N HIS A 403 -16.98 -29.37 8.82
CA HIS A 403 -16.56 -30.71 9.23
C HIS A 403 -15.27 -31.10 8.50
N LEU A 404 -14.12 -30.69 9.02
CA LEU A 404 -12.83 -31.28 8.65
C LEU A 404 -12.55 -32.48 9.56
N SER A 405 -12.11 -33.60 8.99
CA SER A 405 -11.79 -34.80 9.77
C SER A 405 -10.62 -34.55 10.72
N LYS A 406 -10.51 -35.35 11.79
CA LYS A 406 -9.40 -35.22 12.76
C LYS A 406 -8.02 -35.40 12.12
N ASP A 407 -7.92 -36.22 11.07
CA ASP A 407 -6.71 -36.42 10.28
C ASP A 407 -6.49 -35.34 9.20
N ARG A 408 -7.33 -34.28 9.19
CA ARG A 408 -7.25 -33.12 8.31
C ARG A 408 -7.34 -33.45 6.82
N LYS A 409 -7.94 -34.59 6.49
CA LYS A 409 -8.16 -35.00 5.12
C LYS A 409 -9.51 -34.50 4.64
N LEU A 410 -9.50 -33.95 3.44
CA LEU A 410 -10.74 -33.65 2.73
C LEU A 410 -11.36 -34.97 2.28
N THR A 411 -12.66 -35.13 2.51
CA THR A 411 -13.42 -36.19 1.83
C THR A 411 -13.44 -35.95 0.33
N ASP A 412 -13.63 -37.00 -0.49
CA ASP A 412 -13.72 -36.85 -1.95
C ASP A 412 -14.76 -35.82 -2.39
N ALA A 413 -15.86 -35.69 -1.64
CA ALA A 413 -16.90 -34.69 -1.89
C ALA A 413 -16.42 -33.27 -1.59
N GLN A 414 -15.75 -33.06 -0.46
CA GLN A 414 -15.16 -31.77 -0.10
C GLN A 414 -14.04 -31.38 -1.06
N ALA A 415 -13.18 -32.32 -1.45
CA ALA A 415 -12.10 -32.09 -2.41
C ALA A 415 -12.65 -31.58 -3.76
N LYS A 416 -13.66 -32.27 -4.32
CA LYS A 416 -14.34 -31.82 -5.54
C LYS A 416 -15.03 -30.47 -5.39
N GLU A 417 -15.59 -30.20 -4.21
CA GLU A 417 -16.25 -28.92 -3.94
C GLU A 417 -15.26 -27.77 -3.87
N VAL A 418 -14.13 -27.90 -3.16
CA VAL A 418 -13.12 -26.84 -3.11
C VAL A 418 -12.44 -26.62 -4.45
N GLU A 419 -12.22 -27.67 -5.25
CA GLU A 419 -11.75 -27.55 -6.65
C GLU A 419 -12.74 -26.74 -7.49
N ARG A 420 -14.04 -27.02 -7.37
CA ARG A 420 -15.10 -26.26 -8.06
C ARG A 420 -15.10 -24.78 -7.64
N LEU A 421 -14.96 -24.50 -6.34
CA LEU A 421 -14.94 -23.14 -5.80
C LEU A 421 -13.67 -22.36 -6.21
N ALA A 422 -12.58 -23.06 -6.49
CA ALA A 422 -11.33 -22.51 -7.00
C ALA A 422 -11.30 -22.38 -8.54
N SER A 423 -12.36 -22.75 -9.24
CA SER A 423 -12.44 -22.64 -10.71
C SER A 423 -12.53 -21.17 -11.17
N CYS A 424 -11.86 -20.85 -12.28
CA CYS A 424 -11.93 -19.54 -12.92
C CYS A 424 -13.31 -19.22 -13.50
N ASN A 425 -14.17 -20.24 -13.70
CA ASN A 425 -15.52 -20.05 -14.21
C ASN A 425 -16.54 -19.73 -13.11
N TYR A 426 -16.17 -19.90 -11.83
CA TYR A 426 -17.12 -19.75 -10.73
C TYR A 426 -17.66 -18.31 -10.62
N ASP A 427 -16.79 -17.32 -10.82
CA ASP A 427 -17.13 -15.89 -10.69
C ASP A 427 -18.11 -15.43 -11.77
N GLY A 428 -18.01 -15.98 -12.99
CA GLY A 428 -18.72 -15.47 -14.18
C GLY A 428 -20.24 -15.52 -14.11
N GLN A 429 -20.81 -16.33 -13.22
CA GLN A 429 -22.27 -16.50 -13.05
C GLN A 429 -22.79 -15.89 -11.74
N SER A 430 -21.98 -15.10 -11.04
CA SER A 430 -22.29 -14.60 -9.71
C SER A 430 -21.96 -13.11 -9.54
N GLU A 431 -22.17 -12.60 -8.32
CA GLU A 431 -21.81 -11.23 -7.92
C GLU A 431 -20.42 -11.15 -7.26
N TRP A 432 -19.65 -12.25 -7.25
CA TRP A 432 -18.24 -12.25 -6.87
C TRP A 432 -17.44 -11.24 -7.71
N GLY A 433 -16.68 -10.39 -7.03
CA GLY A 433 -15.92 -9.32 -7.66
C GLY A 433 -16.73 -8.07 -8.04
N LYS A 434 -18.06 -8.09 -7.86
CA LYS A 434 -18.93 -6.93 -8.17
C LYS A 434 -19.55 -6.35 -6.92
N GLU A 435 -20.13 -7.21 -6.08
CA GLU A 435 -20.78 -6.84 -4.82
C GLU A 435 -20.39 -7.78 -3.67
N VAL A 436 -19.75 -8.93 -3.98
CA VAL A 436 -19.27 -9.91 -3.00
C VAL A 436 -17.76 -10.07 -3.12
N GLY A 437 -17.07 -10.07 -1.97
CA GLY A 437 -15.61 -10.21 -1.89
C GLY A 437 -14.85 -8.93 -2.25
N PHE A 438 -13.62 -9.09 -2.71
CA PHE A 438 -12.77 -8.03 -3.27
C PHE A 438 -13.25 -7.63 -4.66
N ILE A 439 -13.34 -6.32 -4.92
CA ILE A 439 -13.96 -5.77 -6.13
C ILE A 439 -12.99 -5.81 -7.34
N TYR A 440 -13.45 -6.38 -8.45
CA TYR A 440 -12.73 -6.51 -9.72
C TYR A 440 -12.94 -5.30 -10.61
N PHE A 441 -12.27 -4.20 -10.29
CA PHE A 441 -12.38 -2.98 -11.10
C PHE A 441 -11.05 -2.33 -11.46
N SER A 442 -10.12 -2.27 -10.51
CA SER A 442 -8.86 -1.56 -10.68
C SER A 442 -7.69 -2.40 -10.18
N VAL A 443 -6.47 -2.06 -10.60
CA VAL A 443 -5.22 -2.63 -10.07
C VAL A 443 -4.94 -2.25 -8.61
N VAL A 444 -5.77 -1.39 -8.02
CA VAL A 444 -5.84 -1.09 -6.59
C VAL A 444 -7.15 -1.61 -6.01
N GLU A 445 -7.34 -2.94 -6.07
CA GLU A 445 -8.57 -3.60 -5.58
C GLU A 445 -8.85 -3.31 -4.11
N ASP A 446 -7.79 -3.06 -3.34
CA ASP A 446 -7.81 -2.72 -1.94
C ASP A 446 -8.57 -1.41 -1.68
N VAL A 447 -8.22 -0.34 -2.39
CA VAL A 447 -8.85 0.98 -2.24
C VAL A 447 -10.33 0.92 -2.63
N ILE A 448 -10.66 0.32 -3.78
CA ILE A 448 -12.05 0.24 -4.25
C ILE A 448 -12.92 -0.66 -3.36
N THR A 449 -12.36 -1.77 -2.85
CA THR A 449 -13.08 -2.64 -1.89
C THR A 449 -13.34 -1.89 -0.58
N SER A 450 -12.40 -1.06 -0.13
CA SER A 450 -12.57 -0.24 1.06
C SER A 450 -13.69 0.77 0.92
N GLU A 451 -13.69 1.51 -0.20
CA GLU A 451 -14.73 2.48 -0.51
C GLU A 451 -16.09 1.81 -0.62
N PHE A 452 -16.15 0.64 -1.27
CA PHE A 452 -17.36 -0.17 -1.34
C PHE A 452 -17.88 -0.51 0.06
N LEU A 453 -17.05 -1.12 0.91
CA LEU A 453 -17.45 -1.52 2.27
C LEU A 453 -17.92 -0.32 3.10
N GLN A 454 -17.18 0.78 3.09
CA GLN A 454 -17.53 1.96 3.88
C GLN A 454 -18.77 2.68 3.34
N SER A 455 -19.03 2.62 2.03
CA SER A 455 -20.30 3.09 1.44
C SER A 455 -21.53 2.27 1.89
N GLN A 456 -21.33 1.05 2.39
CA GLN A 456 -22.38 0.23 3.00
C GLN A 456 -22.52 0.47 4.51
N GLY A 457 -21.84 1.50 5.04
CA GLY A 457 -21.90 1.87 6.46
C GLY A 457 -21.08 0.95 7.37
N TRP A 458 -20.11 0.22 6.83
CA TRP A 458 -19.06 -0.39 7.65
C TRP A 458 -18.01 0.66 8.04
N ILE A 459 -17.35 0.44 9.18
CA ILE A 459 -16.20 1.21 9.64
C ILE A 459 -14.95 0.32 9.65
N SER A 460 -13.79 0.95 9.63
CA SER A 460 -12.52 0.27 9.88
C SER A 460 -11.78 0.94 11.03
N VAL A 461 -10.70 0.31 11.49
CA VAL A 461 -9.87 0.80 12.57
C VAL A 461 -8.41 0.73 12.17
N PHE A 462 -7.64 1.77 12.50
CA PHE A 462 -6.18 1.77 12.34
C PHE A 462 -5.46 1.50 13.66
N VAL A 463 -4.49 0.59 13.68
CA VAL A 463 -3.69 0.27 14.87
C VAL A 463 -2.20 0.31 14.51
N ASP A 464 -1.46 1.23 15.13
CA ASP A 464 -0.02 1.42 14.92
C ASP A 464 0.72 1.23 16.25
N PRO A 465 0.98 -0.03 16.66
CA PRO A 465 1.64 -0.33 17.93
C PRO A 465 3.15 -0.01 17.85
N PRO A 466 3.80 0.33 18.99
CA PRO A 466 5.22 0.70 19.00
C PRO A 466 6.16 -0.38 18.44
N ARG A 467 5.86 -1.67 18.68
CA ARG A 467 6.49 -2.79 17.99
C ARG A 467 5.66 -3.08 16.74
N PRO A 468 6.21 -2.97 15.52
CA PRO A 468 5.48 -3.31 14.32
C PRO A 468 4.97 -4.76 14.38
N CYS A 469 3.66 -4.95 14.20
CA CYS A 469 3.06 -6.29 14.18
C CYS A 469 3.53 -7.13 12.98
N PHE A 470 3.77 -6.46 11.86
CA PHE A 470 4.17 -7.07 10.61
C PHE A 470 5.38 -6.32 10.06
N LEU A 471 6.30 -7.05 9.46
CA LEU A 471 7.45 -6.49 8.77
C LEU A 471 7.56 -7.12 7.39
N GLY A 472 7.72 -6.28 6.37
CA GLY A 472 8.03 -6.75 5.03
C GLY A 472 9.27 -6.14 4.41
N ALA A 473 9.42 -6.33 3.10
CA ALA A 473 10.54 -5.79 2.32
C ALA A 473 10.07 -4.65 1.40
N CYS A 474 10.65 -3.47 1.56
CA CYS A 474 10.46 -2.37 0.62
C CYS A 474 11.39 -2.51 -0.59
N PRO A 475 11.06 -1.92 -1.75
CA PRO A 475 12.00 -1.79 -2.86
C PRO A 475 13.29 -1.08 -2.42
N THR A 476 14.44 -1.52 -2.95
CA THR A 476 15.77 -0.97 -2.63
C THR A 476 16.39 -0.18 -3.79
N ASN A 477 15.65 0.02 -4.89
CA ASN A 477 16.09 0.81 -6.04
C ASN A 477 14.97 1.75 -6.52
N LEU A 478 15.34 2.79 -7.27
CA LEU A 478 14.39 3.79 -7.76
C LEU A 478 13.44 3.21 -8.82
N SER A 479 13.91 2.27 -9.64
CA SER A 479 13.12 1.67 -10.73
C SER A 479 11.86 1.00 -10.20
N ASP A 480 12.02 0.07 -9.26
CA ASP A 480 10.91 -0.68 -8.66
C ASP A 480 9.99 0.24 -7.87
N THR A 481 10.54 1.24 -7.18
CA THR A 481 9.76 2.28 -6.49
C THR A 481 8.86 3.04 -7.46
N LEU A 482 9.41 3.54 -8.58
CA LEU A 482 8.65 4.30 -9.58
C LEU A 482 7.60 3.43 -10.30
N VAL A 483 7.93 2.17 -10.60
CA VAL A 483 6.99 1.19 -11.19
C VAL A 483 5.84 0.90 -10.23
N GLN A 484 6.13 0.68 -8.95
CA GLN A 484 5.11 0.45 -7.92
C GLN A 484 4.16 1.65 -7.80
N HIS A 485 4.70 2.86 -7.64
CA HIS A 485 3.87 4.06 -7.57
C HIS A 485 3.13 4.37 -8.88
N GLY A 486 3.69 3.98 -10.03
CA GLY A 486 3.02 4.08 -11.33
C GLY A 486 1.76 3.22 -11.41
N ARG A 487 1.82 1.97 -10.89
CA ARG A 487 0.65 1.09 -10.79
C ARG A 487 -0.43 1.67 -9.88
N TRP A 488 -0.02 2.23 -8.73
CA TRP A 488 -0.97 2.90 -7.83
C TRP A 488 -1.62 4.10 -8.49
N ALA A 489 -0.84 4.96 -9.13
CA ALA A 489 -1.35 6.13 -9.83
C ALA A 489 -2.34 5.78 -10.94
N LEU A 490 -2.03 4.75 -11.73
CA LEU A 490 -2.93 4.19 -12.74
C LEU A 490 -4.27 3.75 -12.13
N GLY A 491 -4.22 2.93 -11.09
CA GLY A 491 -5.44 2.41 -10.46
C GLY A 491 -6.29 3.47 -9.77
N LEU A 492 -5.64 4.39 -9.05
CA LEU A 492 -6.31 5.53 -8.41
C LEU A 492 -6.99 6.43 -9.45
N MET A 493 -6.34 6.67 -10.59
CA MET A 493 -6.94 7.42 -11.69
C MET A 493 -8.10 6.67 -12.35
N GLN A 494 -8.00 5.35 -12.55
CA GLN A 494 -9.13 4.54 -13.02
C GLN A 494 -10.36 4.67 -12.11
N ILE A 495 -10.17 4.65 -10.78
CA ILE A 495 -11.26 4.90 -9.83
C ILE A 495 -11.83 6.31 -10.02
N SER A 496 -10.97 7.34 -10.02
CA SER A 496 -11.39 8.74 -10.12
C SER A 496 -12.16 9.09 -11.41
N LEU A 497 -11.84 8.41 -12.52
CA LEU A 497 -12.45 8.59 -13.85
C LEU A 497 -13.65 7.66 -14.10
N SER A 498 -14.14 6.97 -13.07
CA SER A 498 -15.22 5.99 -13.17
C SER A 498 -16.47 6.38 -12.37
N LYS A 499 -17.50 5.54 -12.46
CA LYS A 499 -18.69 5.64 -11.60
C LYS A 499 -18.36 5.48 -10.10
N TYR A 500 -17.19 4.92 -9.77
CA TYR A 500 -16.69 4.74 -8.41
C TYR A 500 -15.94 5.96 -7.88
N CYS A 501 -15.87 7.07 -8.63
CA CYS A 501 -15.34 8.32 -8.09
C CYS A 501 -16.05 8.68 -6.77
N ALA A 502 -15.28 8.97 -5.72
CA ALA A 502 -15.83 9.17 -4.38
C ALA A 502 -16.94 10.23 -4.28
N PHE A 503 -16.87 11.31 -5.08
CA PHE A 503 -17.93 12.31 -5.12
C PHE A 503 -19.25 11.83 -5.72
N LEU A 504 -19.20 10.81 -6.58
CA LEU A 504 -20.36 10.20 -7.21
C LEU A 504 -20.86 9.03 -6.36
N TYR A 505 -19.96 8.11 -6.03
CA TYR A 505 -20.28 6.86 -5.36
C TYR A 505 -20.52 7.04 -3.86
N GLY A 506 -19.68 7.84 -3.19
CA GLY A 506 -19.78 8.11 -1.76
C GLY A 506 -20.91 9.06 -1.36
N ARG A 507 -21.48 9.82 -2.31
CA ARG A 507 -22.51 10.83 -2.01
C ARG A 507 -23.74 10.20 -1.38
N GLY A 508 -24.05 10.62 -0.15
CA GLY A 508 -25.18 10.10 0.63
C GLY A 508 -24.96 8.72 1.23
N ARG A 509 -23.79 8.09 0.98
CA ARG A 509 -23.40 6.79 1.52
C ARG A 509 -22.33 6.87 2.59
N MET A 510 -21.46 7.88 2.49
CA MET A 510 -20.41 8.20 3.47
C MET A 510 -20.56 9.64 3.95
N SER A 511 -19.89 9.97 5.07
CA SER A 511 -19.80 11.37 5.50
C SER A 511 -18.99 12.21 4.52
N THR A 512 -19.26 13.51 4.42
CA THR A 512 -18.54 14.40 3.50
C THR A 512 -17.02 14.35 3.70
N LEU A 513 -16.56 14.34 4.95
CA LEU A 513 -15.12 14.26 5.26
C LEU A 513 -14.52 12.91 4.86
N GLN A 514 -15.23 11.81 5.06
CA GLN A 514 -14.78 10.48 4.62
C GLN A 514 -14.74 10.38 3.09
N THR A 515 -15.75 10.93 2.40
CA THR A 515 -15.73 11.07 0.93
C THR A 515 -14.53 11.90 0.46
N MET A 516 -14.20 12.99 1.15
CA MET A 516 -13.03 13.81 0.84
C MET A 516 -11.71 13.04 1.05
N CYS A 517 -11.60 12.17 2.06
CA CYS A 517 -10.42 11.31 2.24
C CYS A 517 -10.20 10.39 1.04
N TYR A 518 -11.22 9.63 0.61
CA TYR A 518 -11.11 8.80 -0.59
C TYR A 518 -10.80 9.61 -1.83
N ALA A 519 -11.51 10.73 -2.05
CA ALA A 519 -11.25 11.62 -3.16
C ALA A 519 -9.79 12.14 -3.14
N ALA A 520 -9.28 12.56 -1.99
CA ALA A 520 -7.90 13.02 -1.85
C ALA A 520 -6.89 11.93 -2.26
N GLY A 521 -7.15 10.66 -1.91
CA GLY A 521 -6.32 9.54 -2.33
C GLY A 521 -6.40 9.26 -3.83
N SER A 522 -7.62 9.17 -4.38
CA SER A 522 -7.83 8.84 -5.80
C SER A 522 -7.38 9.94 -6.76
N PHE A 523 -7.47 11.22 -6.36
CA PHE A 523 -7.06 12.37 -7.18
C PHE A 523 -5.60 12.79 -6.99
N ASP A 524 -4.84 12.15 -6.11
CA ASP A 524 -3.42 12.48 -5.86
C ASP A 524 -2.57 12.52 -7.16
N PRO A 525 -2.75 11.60 -8.14
CA PRO A 525 -1.98 11.66 -9.40
C PRO A 525 -2.22 12.91 -10.26
N ILE A 526 -3.30 13.67 -10.02
CA ILE A 526 -3.56 14.95 -10.73
C ILE A 526 -2.47 15.99 -10.45
N TYR A 527 -1.68 15.85 -9.37
CA TYR A 527 -0.51 16.69 -9.12
C TYR A 527 0.47 16.77 -10.30
N VAL A 528 0.45 15.80 -11.22
CA VAL A 528 1.23 15.86 -12.47
C VAL A 528 1.00 17.17 -13.24
N VAL A 529 -0.25 17.63 -13.37
CA VAL A 529 -0.57 18.82 -14.17
C VAL A 529 0.09 20.06 -13.60
N PRO A 530 -0.18 20.47 -12.34
CA PRO A 530 0.41 21.66 -11.80
C PRO A 530 1.94 21.55 -11.60
N PHE A 531 2.46 20.34 -11.35
CA PHE A 531 3.91 20.10 -11.28
C PHE A 531 4.62 20.41 -12.60
N TYR A 532 4.10 19.89 -13.72
CA TYR A 532 4.68 20.16 -15.04
C TYR A 532 4.54 21.61 -15.47
N VAL A 533 3.39 22.25 -15.19
CA VAL A 533 3.20 23.68 -15.49
C VAL A 533 4.23 24.52 -14.75
N LEU A 534 4.41 24.31 -13.44
CA LEU A 534 5.40 25.05 -12.66
C LEU A 534 6.85 24.81 -13.10
N ALA A 535 7.16 23.58 -13.55
CA ALA A 535 8.50 23.24 -14.00
C ALA A 535 8.85 23.81 -15.39
N ILE A 536 7.85 24.11 -16.23
CA ILE A 536 8.05 24.54 -17.62
C ILE A 536 7.88 26.04 -17.80
N VAL A 537 7.00 26.70 -17.04
CA VAL A 537 6.70 28.11 -17.27
C VAL A 537 7.87 29.02 -16.88
N GLY A 538 8.46 29.69 -17.88
CA GLY A 538 9.68 30.51 -17.75
C GLY A 538 9.49 32.02 -17.86
N ILE A 539 8.27 32.54 -17.66
CA ILE A 539 7.97 33.98 -17.72
C ILE A 539 7.58 34.54 -16.34
N PRO A 540 7.78 35.85 -16.08
CA PRO A 540 7.36 36.49 -14.83
C PRO A 540 5.84 36.47 -14.61
N LEU A 541 5.35 35.44 -13.91
CA LEU A 541 3.96 35.26 -13.50
C LEU A 541 3.65 35.54 -12.03
N TYR A 542 4.66 35.83 -11.22
CA TYR A 542 4.50 36.12 -9.79
C TYR A 542 4.60 37.63 -9.54
N PRO A 543 3.92 38.16 -8.51
CA PRO A 543 4.06 39.56 -8.13
C PRO A 543 5.52 39.90 -7.83
N LYS A 544 5.89 41.16 -8.08
CA LYS A 544 7.20 41.70 -7.71
C LYS A 544 7.36 41.65 -6.19
N VAL A 545 8.58 41.55 -5.68
CA VAL A 545 8.83 41.56 -4.22
C VAL A 545 8.33 42.85 -3.55
N SER A 546 8.29 43.95 -4.28
CA SER A 546 7.74 45.23 -3.83
C SER A 546 6.21 45.31 -3.85
N ASP A 547 5.53 44.35 -4.48
CA ASP A 547 4.06 44.30 -4.54
C ASP A 547 3.51 43.77 -3.20
N PRO A 548 2.51 44.44 -2.58
CA PRO A 548 1.91 43.98 -1.35
C PRO A 548 1.37 42.54 -1.39
N PHE A 549 0.92 42.05 -2.55
CA PHE A 549 0.44 40.67 -2.71
C PHE A 549 1.55 39.63 -2.66
N PHE A 550 2.82 40.01 -2.82
CA PHE A 550 3.94 39.08 -2.70
C PHE A 550 3.92 38.32 -1.37
N ILE A 551 3.53 38.97 -0.27
CA ILE A 551 3.46 38.34 1.05
C ILE A 551 2.49 37.14 1.07
N VAL A 552 1.42 37.19 0.26
CA VAL A 552 0.44 36.10 0.16
C VAL A 552 1.08 34.87 -0.46
N PHE A 553 1.80 35.04 -1.57
CA PHE A 553 2.49 33.94 -2.26
C PHE A 553 3.61 33.35 -1.38
N ALA A 554 4.40 34.21 -0.75
CA ALA A 554 5.44 33.79 0.17
C ALA A 554 4.84 33.02 1.37
N PHE A 555 3.74 33.52 1.94
CA PHE A 555 3.04 32.84 3.04
C PHE A 555 2.51 31.47 2.63
N VAL A 556 1.83 31.35 1.47
CA VAL A 556 1.30 30.07 0.99
C VAL A 556 2.41 29.03 0.83
N PHE A 557 3.54 29.41 0.22
CA PHE A 557 4.70 28.54 0.06
C PHE A 557 5.28 28.12 1.42
N LEU A 558 5.66 29.09 2.26
CA LEU A 558 6.31 28.84 3.55
C LEU A 558 5.41 28.07 4.51
N ALA A 559 4.13 28.44 4.63
CA ALA A 559 3.18 27.75 5.51
C ALA A 559 2.99 26.29 5.08
N SER A 560 2.96 26.01 3.77
CA SER A 560 2.85 24.64 3.26
C SER A 560 4.09 23.80 3.60
N GLN A 561 5.30 24.35 3.44
CA GLN A 561 6.54 23.64 3.80
C GLN A 561 6.64 23.43 5.32
N LEU A 562 6.37 24.48 6.11
CA LEU A 562 6.39 24.41 7.57
C LEU A 562 5.35 23.42 8.11
N LYS A 563 4.18 23.33 7.46
CA LYS A 563 3.16 22.35 7.83
C LYS A 563 3.65 20.93 7.60
N HIS A 564 4.29 20.65 6.46
CA HIS A 564 4.84 19.33 6.17
C HIS A 564 5.95 18.95 7.16
N VAL A 565 6.86 19.87 7.47
CA VAL A 565 7.89 19.67 8.51
C VAL A 565 7.25 19.39 9.88
N GLN A 566 6.23 20.15 10.27
CA GLN A 566 5.52 19.92 11.53
C GLN A 566 4.90 18.52 11.58
N GLU A 567 4.27 18.06 10.50
CA GLU A 567 3.66 16.72 10.43
C GLU A 567 4.70 15.62 10.56
N VAL A 568 5.82 15.73 9.84
CA VAL A 568 6.95 14.79 9.92
C VAL A 568 7.46 14.70 11.36
N MET A 569 7.74 15.85 11.99
CA MET A 569 8.25 15.89 13.36
C MET A 569 7.24 15.39 14.40
N SER A 570 5.94 15.69 14.22
CA SER A 570 4.88 15.24 15.14
C SER A 570 4.71 13.73 15.20
N TYR A 571 5.09 13.03 14.13
CA TYR A 571 5.04 11.57 14.05
C TYR A 571 6.34 10.90 14.52
N GLY A 572 7.36 11.69 14.88
CA GLY A 572 8.64 11.20 15.38
C GLY A 572 9.73 11.01 14.32
N ASP A 573 9.52 11.51 13.10
CA ASP A 573 10.52 11.44 12.02
C ASP A 573 11.50 12.63 12.03
N SER A 574 12.62 12.48 11.33
CA SER A 574 13.67 13.50 11.23
C SER A 574 13.37 14.57 10.17
N LEU A 575 14.03 15.73 10.25
CA LEU A 575 13.94 16.75 9.18
C LEU A 575 14.43 16.22 7.82
N MET A 576 15.34 15.25 7.79
CA MET A 576 15.76 14.61 6.55
C MET A 576 14.63 13.83 5.87
N SER A 577 13.72 13.24 6.66
CA SER A 577 12.53 12.54 6.14
C SER A 577 11.64 13.48 5.33
N TYR A 578 11.48 14.74 5.74
CA TYR A 578 10.78 15.76 4.95
C TYR A 578 11.42 15.96 3.57
N LEU A 579 12.76 16.03 3.49
CA LEU A 579 13.46 16.19 2.21
C LEU A 579 13.32 14.96 1.30
N TYR A 580 13.36 13.75 1.88
CA TYR A 580 13.14 12.51 1.13
C TYR A 580 11.71 12.44 0.56
N GLU A 581 10.70 12.71 1.40
CA GLU A 581 9.29 12.73 0.98
C GLU A 581 9.03 13.77 -0.11
N LEU A 582 9.59 14.98 0.03
CA LEU A 582 9.44 16.04 -0.96
C LEU A 582 10.10 15.68 -2.30
N ARG A 583 11.34 15.15 -2.26
CA ARG A 583 12.05 14.71 -3.46
C ARG A 583 11.31 13.58 -4.16
N MET A 584 10.86 12.58 -3.41
CA MET A 584 10.13 11.45 -3.97
C MET A 584 8.75 11.85 -4.49
N TRP A 585 8.07 12.82 -3.88
CA TRP A 585 6.87 13.42 -4.46
C TRP A 585 7.15 14.08 -5.83
N MET A 586 8.26 14.82 -5.98
CA MET A 586 8.65 15.43 -7.26
C MET A 586 9.02 14.37 -8.31
N MET A 587 9.81 13.36 -7.94
CA MET A 587 10.19 12.26 -8.85
C MET A 587 8.99 11.44 -9.30
N ARG A 588 8.05 11.13 -8.38
CA ARG A 588 6.79 10.46 -8.72
C ARG A 588 5.93 11.33 -9.63
N SER A 589 5.84 12.63 -9.38
CA SER A 589 5.07 13.56 -10.20
C SER A 589 5.62 13.64 -11.63
N ALA A 590 6.95 13.69 -11.78
CA ALA A 590 7.65 13.69 -13.07
C ALA A 590 7.53 12.37 -13.84
N SER A 591 7.17 11.25 -13.19
CA SER A 591 7.27 9.93 -13.81
C SER A 591 6.03 9.09 -13.53
N SER A 592 5.92 8.50 -12.35
CA SER A 592 4.82 7.60 -11.96
C SER A 592 3.42 8.21 -12.19
N PHE A 593 3.19 9.46 -11.78
CA PHE A 593 1.90 10.13 -11.94
C PHE A 593 1.63 10.50 -13.40
N LEU A 594 2.65 10.85 -14.17
CA LEU A 594 2.52 11.10 -15.60
C LEU A 594 2.04 9.85 -16.34
N TYR A 595 2.78 8.74 -16.19
CA TYR A 595 2.45 7.51 -16.91
C TYR A 595 1.20 6.84 -16.37
N GLY A 596 0.98 6.87 -15.05
CA GLY A 596 -0.25 6.33 -14.44
C GLY A 596 -1.49 7.08 -14.90
N SER A 597 -1.46 8.42 -14.91
CA SER A 597 -2.60 9.23 -15.36
C SER A 597 -2.84 9.09 -16.85
N LEU A 598 -1.79 9.11 -17.67
CA LEU A 598 -1.91 8.90 -19.12
C LEU A 598 -2.48 7.51 -19.42
N GLY A 599 -1.96 6.47 -18.76
CA GLY A 599 -2.46 5.10 -18.90
C GLY A 599 -3.94 4.98 -18.57
N ALA A 600 -4.40 5.59 -17.47
CA ALA A 600 -5.81 5.57 -17.07
C ALA A 600 -6.71 6.31 -18.07
N ILE A 601 -6.24 7.44 -18.62
CA ILE A 601 -6.98 8.19 -19.64
C ILE A 601 -7.09 7.38 -20.93
N LEU A 602 -5.98 6.79 -21.40
CA LEU A 602 -5.93 5.96 -22.62
C LEU A 602 -6.83 4.72 -22.49
N ASP A 603 -6.82 4.07 -21.33
CA ASP A 603 -7.72 2.95 -21.00
C ASP A 603 -9.18 3.39 -21.04
N LYS A 604 -9.51 4.55 -20.44
CA LYS A 604 -10.87 5.10 -20.43
C LYS A 604 -11.43 5.38 -21.83
N ILE A 605 -10.59 5.78 -22.78
CA ILE A 605 -10.99 6.04 -24.18
C ILE A 605 -10.80 4.84 -25.10
N GLY A 606 -10.38 3.68 -24.57
CA GLY A 606 -10.27 2.41 -25.31
C GLY A 606 -9.06 2.30 -26.24
N LEU A 607 -8.00 3.08 -26.02
CA LEU A 607 -6.80 3.07 -26.87
C LEU A 607 -5.68 2.15 -26.38
N HIS A 608 -5.72 1.69 -25.13
CA HIS A 608 -4.68 0.84 -24.55
C HIS A 608 -5.22 0.06 -23.35
N GLU A 609 -4.87 -1.22 -23.21
CA GLU A 609 -5.19 -1.99 -22.00
C GLU A 609 -4.11 -1.77 -20.94
N ALA A 610 -4.51 -1.37 -19.72
CA ALA A 610 -3.58 -1.24 -18.60
C ALA A 610 -2.76 -2.52 -18.36
N HIS A 611 -1.43 -2.45 -18.52
CA HIS A 611 -0.54 -3.58 -18.25
C HIS A 611 -0.03 -3.60 -16.81
N PHE A 612 -0.15 -4.75 -16.16
CA PHE A 612 0.37 -5.00 -14.81
C PHE A 612 1.68 -5.78 -14.89
N THR A 613 2.72 -5.29 -14.22
CA THR A 613 3.99 -6.03 -14.06
C THR A 613 4.29 -6.21 -12.58
N LEU A 614 4.54 -7.45 -12.16
CA LEU A 614 5.02 -7.77 -10.81
C LEU A 614 6.40 -7.15 -10.59
N THR A 615 6.53 -6.40 -9.49
CA THR A 615 7.81 -5.93 -8.94
C THR A 615 8.65 -7.12 -8.52
N ASN A 616 9.96 -7.04 -8.73
CA ASN A 616 10.85 -8.08 -8.25
C ASN A 616 10.99 -8.00 -6.72
N LYS A 617 10.83 -9.12 -6.03
CA LYS A 617 11.04 -9.25 -4.57
C LYS A 617 12.27 -10.09 -4.25
N ALA A 618 12.94 -10.65 -5.26
CA ALA A 618 14.28 -11.19 -5.12
C ALA A 618 15.26 -10.03 -4.94
N GLY A 619 16.11 -10.13 -3.92
CA GLY A 619 17.14 -9.13 -3.67
C GLY A 619 18.21 -9.16 -4.75
N ASP A 620 18.64 -7.97 -5.16
CA ASP A 620 19.93 -7.76 -5.84
C ASP A 620 20.90 -7.19 -4.80
N ASP A 621 21.94 -7.96 -4.46
CA ASP A 621 22.91 -7.61 -3.43
C ASP A 621 23.66 -6.30 -3.76
N GLU A 622 23.90 -5.99 -5.05
CA GLU A 622 24.55 -4.73 -5.44
C GLU A 622 23.61 -3.53 -5.21
N GLN A 623 22.34 -3.64 -5.59
CA GLN A 623 21.35 -2.58 -5.39
C GLN A 623 21.04 -2.35 -3.91
N ALA A 624 20.88 -3.45 -3.16
CA ALA A 624 20.68 -3.39 -1.71
C ALA A 624 21.86 -2.69 -1.02
N LYS A 625 23.10 -2.97 -1.44
CA LYS A 625 24.29 -2.30 -0.91
C LYS A 625 24.28 -0.79 -1.16
N LEU A 626 23.98 -0.35 -2.39
CA LEU A 626 23.87 1.08 -2.71
C LEU A 626 22.83 1.78 -1.81
N TYR A 627 21.68 1.14 -1.60
CA TYR A 627 20.63 1.68 -0.74
C TYR A 627 21.08 1.80 0.73
N GLN A 628 21.77 0.79 1.26
CA GLN A 628 22.33 0.85 2.62
C GLN A 628 23.40 1.92 2.79
N GLU A 629 24.19 2.19 1.74
CA GLU A 629 25.18 3.27 1.70
C GLU A 629 24.57 4.67 1.50
N GLY A 630 23.24 4.78 1.32
CA GLY A 630 22.56 6.06 1.10
C GLY A 630 22.78 6.62 -0.31
N ILE A 631 23.07 5.75 -1.28
CA ILE A 631 23.32 6.10 -2.68
C ILE A 631 22.10 5.70 -3.53
N TYR A 632 21.58 6.64 -4.33
CA TYR A 632 20.48 6.35 -5.26
C TYR A 632 20.92 5.34 -6.32
N ASP A 633 20.03 4.47 -6.76
CA ASP A 633 20.22 3.66 -7.94
C ASP A 633 19.30 4.16 -9.05
N PHE A 634 19.88 4.76 -10.08
CA PHE A 634 19.17 5.28 -11.23
C PHE A 634 19.08 4.30 -12.40
N GLN A 635 19.47 3.04 -12.21
CA GLN A 635 19.27 1.99 -13.21
C GLN A 635 17.78 1.67 -13.35
N ALA A 636 17.12 2.39 -14.25
CA ALA A 636 15.72 2.20 -14.56
C ALA A 636 15.49 2.40 -16.06
N SER A 637 14.28 2.03 -16.51
CA SER A 637 13.87 2.26 -17.89
C SER A 637 14.04 3.74 -18.28
N PRO A 638 14.60 4.05 -19.47
CA PRO A 638 14.69 5.42 -19.98
C PRO A 638 13.36 6.18 -19.91
N VAL A 639 12.24 5.47 -20.10
CA VAL A 639 10.89 6.04 -20.01
C VAL A 639 10.63 6.65 -18.63
N LEU A 640 11.09 6.02 -17.55
CA LEU A 640 10.85 6.52 -16.19
C LEU A 640 11.80 7.64 -15.79
N ILE A 641 13.05 7.61 -16.24
CA ILE A 641 14.12 8.51 -15.78
C ILE A 641 14.27 9.75 -16.65
N ALA A 642 14.05 9.64 -17.97
CA ALA A 642 14.25 10.76 -18.88
C ALA A 642 13.39 11.98 -18.52
N PRO A 643 12.09 11.85 -18.16
CA PRO A 643 11.29 13.00 -17.72
C PRO A 643 11.87 13.72 -16.49
N ILE A 644 12.35 12.96 -15.49
CA ILE A 644 12.97 13.51 -14.27
C ILE A 644 14.22 14.32 -14.65
N CYS A 645 15.10 13.74 -15.47
CA CYS A 645 16.34 14.38 -15.91
C CYS A 645 16.08 15.61 -16.78
N SER A 646 15.10 15.55 -17.70
CA SER A 646 14.72 16.67 -18.57
C SER A 646 14.23 17.86 -17.77
N LEU A 647 13.36 17.64 -16.78
CA LEU A 647 12.87 18.71 -15.91
C LEU A 647 13.99 19.27 -15.02
N TYR A 648 14.91 18.42 -14.56
CA TYR A 648 16.09 18.89 -13.82
C TYR A 648 16.97 19.81 -14.68
N ILE A 649 17.33 19.37 -15.89
CA ILE A 649 18.10 20.19 -16.86
C ILE A 649 17.37 21.51 -17.15
N LEU A 650 16.05 21.45 -17.37
CA LEU A 650 15.22 22.62 -17.63
C LEU A 650 15.28 23.62 -16.49
N ASN A 651 15.16 23.17 -15.23
CA ASN A 651 15.26 24.03 -14.06
C ASN A 651 16.67 24.63 -13.88
N VAL A 652 17.73 23.88 -14.18
CA VAL A 652 19.10 24.41 -14.18
C VAL A 652 19.25 25.53 -15.22
N ILE A 653 18.79 25.30 -16.45
CA ILE A 653 18.85 26.31 -17.52
C ILE A 653 18.03 27.54 -17.13
N SER A 654 16.79 27.35 -16.66
CA SER A 654 15.91 28.45 -16.22
C SER A 654 16.52 29.25 -15.08
N PHE A 655 17.16 28.60 -14.10
CA PHE A 655 17.85 29.30 -13.02
C PHE A 655 19.04 30.13 -13.53
N VAL A 656 19.91 29.54 -14.35
CA VAL A 656 21.10 30.22 -14.89
C VAL A 656 20.69 31.42 -15.76
N VAL A 657 19.70 31.24 -16.63
CA VAL A 657 19.16 32.33 -17.47
C VAL A 657 18.49 33.40 -16.61
N GLY A 658 17.71 33.00 -15.60
CA GLY A 658 17.07 33.93 -14.66
C GLY A 658 18.09 34.79 -13.91
N MET A 659 19.15 34.18 -13.37
CA MET A 659 20.25 34.90 -12.73
C MET A 659 20.97 35.83 -13.71
N GLY A 660 21.25 35.37 -14.93
CA GLY A 660 21.86 36.19 -15.98
C GLY A 660 21.02 37.42 -16.33
N ARG A 661 19.69 37.30 -16.32
CA ARG A 661 18.77 38.44 -16.49
C ARG A 661 18.86 39.38 -15.29
N ILE A 662 18.74 38.88 -14.05
CA ILE A 662 18.84 39.69 -12.82
C ILE A 662 20.10 40.57 -12.80
N PHE A 663 21.25 40.04 -13.24
CA PHE A 663 22.49 40.82 -13.26
C PHE A 663 22.59 41.83 -14.40
N ARG A 664 21.89 41.58 -15.53
CA ARG A 664 21.95 42.44 -16.73
C ARG A 664 20.87 43.51 -16.74
N THR A 665 19.70 43.24 -16.18
CA THR A 665 18.56 44.15 -16.16
C THR A 665 18.32 44.65 -14.73
N GLN A 666 17.97 45.93 -14.54
CA GLN A 666 17.59 46.47 -13.22
C GLN A 666 16.24 45.90 -12.69
N SER A 667 15.80 44.74 -13.18
CA SER A 667 14.53 44.07 -12.86
C SER A 667 14.69 42.97 -11.79
N GLY A 668 15.67 43.08 -10.90
CA GLY A 668 15.94 42.10 -9.86
C GLY A 668 14.72 41.77 -8.99
N SER A 669 13.86 42.76 -8.72
CA SER A 669 12.60 42.58 -7.97
C SER A 669 11.52 41.79 -8.70
N GLU A 670 11.60 41.68 -10.03
CA GLU A 670 10.63 40.98 -10.89
C GLU A 670 11.02 39.51 -11.12
N MET A 671 12.32 39.23 -11.13
CA MET A 671 12.89 37.94 -11.49
C MET A 671 13.23 37.05 -10.30
N LEU A 672 13.24 37.59 -9.07
CA LEU A 672 13.66 36.85 -7.88
C LEU A 672 12.84 35.58 -7.64
N VAL A 673 11.51 35.67 -7.69
CA VAL A 673 10.63 34.51 -7.47
C VAL A 673 10.77 33.49 -8.61
N GLN A 674 10.94 33.99 -9.84
CA GLN A 674 11.13 33.16 -11.02
C GLN A 674 12.45 32.39 -11.02
N ALA A 675 13.50 32.97 -10.43
CA ALA A 675 14.78 32.28 -10.23
C ALA A 675 14.73 31.31 -9.04
N PHE A 676 13.98 31.66 -7.99
CA PHE A 676 13.88 30.86 -6.77
C PHE A 676 13.23 29.49 -6.97
N ILE A 677 12.12 29.39 -7.72
CA ILE A 677 11.40 28.12 -7.89
C ILE A 677 12.25 27.06 -8.61
N PRO A 678 12.90 27.35 -9.76
CA PRO A 678 13.82 26.41 -10.39
C PRO A 678 15.01 26.06 -9.49
N LEU A 679 15.55 27.03 -8.75
CA LEU A 679 16.63 26.79 -7.78
C LEU A 679 16.20 25.81 -6.67
N PHE A 680 15.00 25.99 -6.12
CA PHE A 680 14.43 25.09 -5.13
C PHE A 680 14.31 23.67 -5.67
N GLY A 681 13.78 23.51 -6.90
CA GLY A 681 13.70 22.22 -7.58
C GLY A 681 15.06 21.56 -7.80
N VAL A 682 16.07 22.35 -8.19
CA VAL A 682 17.47 21.89 -8.37
C VAL A 682 18.08 21.44 -7.05
N ILE A 683 17.92 22.22 -5.97
CA ILE A 683 18.47 21.88 -4.64
C ILE A 683 17.85 20.59 -4.11
N VAL A 684 16.51 20.47 -4.17
CA VAL A 684 15.81 19.28 -3.66
C VAL A 684 16.24 18.02 -4.43
N ASN A 685 16.44 18.13 -5.75
CA ASN A 685 16.76 17.00 -6.63
C ASN A 685 18.25 16.92 -7.03
N TYR A 686 19.16 17.48 -6.24
CA TYR A 686 20.60 17.50 -6.54
C TYR A 686 21.18 16.11 -6.91
N GLN A 687 20.65 15.03 -6.33
CA GLN A 687 21.06 13.65 -6.62
C GLN A 687 20.89 13.27 -8.10
N VAL A 688 19.98 13.93 -8.84
CA VAL A 688 19.86 13.74 -10.29
C VAL A 688 21.11 14.26 -11.01
N PHE A 689 21.63 15.42 -10.62
CA PHE A 689 22.90 15.92 -11.16
C PHE A 689 24.07 15.01 -10.80
N GLU A 690 24.12 14.55 -9.57
CA GLU A 690 25.13 13.59 -9.12
C GLU A 690 25.11 12.32 -10.00
N GLY A 691 23.92 11.76 -10.24
CA GLY A 691 23.71 10.60 -11.09
C GLY A 691 24.06 10.82 -12.57
N MET A 692 23.80 12.02 -13.10
CA MET A 692 24.08 12.36 -14.51
C MET A 692 25.56 12.68 -14.78
N VAL A 693 26.21 13.41 -13.87
CA VAL A 693 27.49 14.08 -14.14
C VAL A 693 28.63 13.57 -13.28
N LEU A 694 28.41 13.38 -11.97
CA LEU A 694 29.49 13.10 -11.02
C LEU A 694 29.80 11.61 -10.89
N ARG A 695 28.76 10.77 -10.96
CA ARG A 695 28.88 9.33 -10.71
C ARG A 695 29.46 8.56 -11.88
N LYS A 696 30.27 7.56 -11.52
CA LYS A 696 30.96 6.64 -12.46
C LYS A 696 30.65 5.17 -12.20
N ASP A 697 29.95 4.87 -11.11
CA ASP A 697 29.52 3.52 -10.77
C ASP A 697 28.31 3.07 -11.61
N ARG A 698 27.87 1.82 -11.40
CA ARG A 698 26.78 1.21 -12.15
C ARG A 698 25.42 1.88 -11.91
N GLY A 699 25.17 2.42 -10.72
CA GLY A 699 23.92 3.08 -10.36
C GLY A 699 23.74 4.48 -10.93
N ARG A 700 24.67 4.94 -11.79
CA ARG A 700 24.62 6.25 -12.46
C ARG A 700 23.53 6.30 -13.54
N ILE A 701 23.13 7.50 -13.93
CA ILE A 701 22.27 7.71 -15.09
C ILE A 701 23.12 7.52 -16.35
N SER A 702 22.63 6.72 -17.30
CA SER A 702 23.39 6.44 -18.52
C SER A 702 23.56 7.70 -19.38
N THR A 703 24.67 7.76 -20.10
CA THR A 703 24.99 8.90 -20.98
C THR A 703 23.93 9.06 -22.08
N SER A 704 23.40 7.95 -22.61
CA SER A 704 22.33 7.97 -23.61
C SER A 704 21.03 8.57 -23.07
N VAL A 705 20.63 8.21 -21.85
CA VAL A 705 19.45 8.81 -21.19
C VAL A 705 19.69 10.29 -20.89
N SER A 706 20.89 10.66 -20.45
CA SER A 706 21.24 12.07 -20.20
C SER A 706 21.17 12.92 -21.48
N LEU A 707 21.67 12.40 -22.60
CA LEU A 707 21.59 13.06 -23.92
C LEU A 707 20.15 13.17 -24.41
N LEU A 708 19.37 12.08 -24.32
CA LEU A 708 17.94 12.11 -24.64
C LEU A 708 17.21 13.16 -23.80
N SER A 709 17.52 13.22 -22.51
CA SER A 709 16.89 14.16 -21.57
C SER A 709 17.22 15.61 -21.91
N ALA A 710 18.45 15.88 -22.36
CA ALA A 710 18.87 17.19 -22.84
C ALA A 710 18.17 17.57 -24.15
N VAL A 711 18.01 16.64 -25.09
CA VAL A 711 17.25 16.87 -26.33
C VAL A 711 15.79 17.21 -26.02
N ILE A 712 15.15 16.45 -25.12
CA ILE A 712 13.78 16.73 -24.66
C ILE A 712 13.70 18.11 -24.01
N ALA A 713 14.62 18.44 -23.09
CA ALA A 713 14.63 19.74 -22.41
C ALA A 713 14.81 20.91 -23.40
N ILE A 714 15.72 20.79 -24.37
CA ILE A 714 15.93 21.79 -25.42
C ILE A 714 14.69 21.91 -26.31
N SER A 715 14.05 20.79 -26.67
CA SER A 715 12.80 20.82 -27.44
C SER A 715 11.71 21.55 -26.67
N VAL A 716 11.53 21.27 -25.38
CA VAL A 716 10.57 21.98 -24.52
C VAL A 716 10.88 23.48 -24.46
N LEU A 717 12.15 23.88 -24.37
CA LEU A 717 12.54 25.30 -24.40
C LEU A 717 12.20 25.96 -25.74
N CYS A 718 12.54 25.30 -26.86
CA CYS A 718 12.28 25.81 -28.20
C CYS A 718 10.78 25.94 -28.48
N PHE A 719 9.99 24.89 -28.22
CA PHE A 719 8.54 24.90 -28.44
C PHE A 719 7.79 25.74 -27.40
N GLY A 720 8.23 25.72 -26.14
CA GLY A 720 7.68 26.57 -25.08
C GLY A 720 7.87 28.05 -25.39
N SER A 721 9.01 28.45 -25.95
CA SER A 721 9.20 29.82 -26.42
C SER A 721 8.21 30.21 -27.53
N LEU A 722 7.83 29.29 -28.42
CA LEU A 722 6.85 29.56 -29.48
C LEU A 722 5.40 29.67 -28.96
N VAL A 723 5.04 28.89 -27.93
CA VAL A 723 3.68 28.86 -27.34
C VAL A 723 3.48 29.92 -26.25
N LEU A 724 4.55 30.44 -25.63
CA LEU A 724 4.49 31.44 -24.56
C LEU A 724 4.73 32.88 -25.04
N ILE A 725 5.24 33.06 -26.27
CA ILE A 725 5.51 34.37 -26.89
C ILE A 725 4.33 34.86 -27.74
N TYR A 726 3.47 33.95 -28.21
CA TYR A 726 2.21 34.23 -28.91
C TYR A 726 1.02 33.94 -27.99
#